data_AF-A0A221ZPD9-F1
#
_entry.id   AF-A0A221ZPD9-F1
#
_cell.length_a   1.000
_cell.length_b   1.000
_cell.length_c   1.000
_cell.angle_alpha   90.00
_cell.angle_beta   90.00
_cell.angle_gamma   90.00
#
_symmetry.space_group_name_H-M   'P 1'
#
loop_
_entity.id
_entity.type
_entity.pdbx_description
1 polymer ?
#
loop_
_entity_poly.entity_id
_entity_poly.type
_entity_poly.pdbx_seq_one_letter_code
_entity_poly.pdbx_strand_id
1 'polypeptide(L)'
;MQQKQKPVDAARLQRQVHQSMVEEMAYRTGPLLLAIIAIFGAAIVWPVLLWAAIPVMLVWVPMFMLNEFRMPARMPMDMDRLDPSTETMRPGKLLGFLPVTKLNRHMEKAAGVFYTGYERTLDGGREIWLRMDDLTRHLILMATTGAGKTEMLLGFVLNALCWAKGLIFSDGKAQNDVWFAVASLSRRFGREDDLRLLNYITGGQSRSQRLLENDKSRQQSNNTNPFALAQETYITQLMDSMMPEAGNDRTWQEKAKGMNQVLTKALIYKSRKEQKVMSQRLIQEYLSLDKFAELYLQAEAEEWHEEIRTGLRNYLSTSVPGFDMSLITKPSEWSQEARNQHGYLTSQYNRMLSLFSDTYGHVFSSGAGDIDLRDVVHNDRILVILIPALELSASEALTLGRLTTSQLAMILSQDLGERMEGKAEDILVIKKFRDRFPFLWLADEVGSYYSDTIGQLATQVRSLGYALVLAGQDLQKLKTAVGDKLWTLLGNMFTRIFGTIIDPTETAEFAAKSAGMEYQAIQDSMEYRAGAIGGSYADTGRVTVQEKPKLPFDELQALNQGEQATVFKGAVIRNNALYIADDDKITDKDVRINRFVEVEWPTYDSLSHLLPAKVRRDRPRPASINRIMAIVKNDKIRHAPDSMIIQDGVLYAIADEAMYFDEVAPTPPNTVQRATQLLSLAAAVLTETRGRYRVEYPEPEKLSVKKDELEKYQHIHQSAVTQQADGFSY
;
A
#
# COMPACT_ATOMS: atom_id res chain seq x y z
N MET A 1 -8.69 -61.33 -36.42
CA MET A 1 -8.76 -60.60 -35.13
C MET A 1 -7.38 -60.02 -34.85
N GLN A 2 -7.17 -58.74 -35.16
CA GLN A 2 -5.95 -58.03 -34.75
C GLN A 2 -6.00 -57.83 -33.23
N GLN A 3 -5.11 -58.48 -32.49
CA GLN A 3 -4.90 -58.20 -31.07
C GLN A 3 -4.45 -56.74 -30.96
N LYS A 4 -5.31 -55.89 -30.37
CA LYS A 4 -4.94 -54.54 -29.94
C LYS A 4 -3.72 -54.66 -29.02
N GLN A 5 -2.54 -54.30 -29.53
CA GLN A 5 -1.36 -54.08 -28.70
C GLN A 5 -1.72 -52.93 -27.74
N LYS A 6 -1.84 -53.25 -26.45
CA LYS A 6 -1.96 -52.22 -25.41
C LYS A 6 -0.68 -51.38 -25.47
N PRO A 7 -0.77 -50.04 -25.48
CA PRO A 7 0.41 -49.20 -25.35
C PRO A 7 1.13 -49.56 -24.05
N VAL A 8 2.46 -49.71 -24.12
CA VAL A 8 3.30 -49.95 -22.95
C VAL A 8 3.18 -48.70 -22.06
N ASP A 9 2.74 -48.93 -20.82
CA ASP A 9 2.54 -47.89 -19.82
C ASP A 9 3.84 -47.08 -19.61
N ALA A 10 3.80 -45.78 -19.92
CA ALA A 10 4.97 -44.90 -19.86
C ALA A 10 5.58 -44.85 -18.44
N ALA A 11 4.76 -45.10 -17.41
CA ALA A 11 5.22 -45.21 -16.03
C ALA A 11 6.19 -46.38 -15.79
N ARG A 12 6.15 -47.43 -16.63
CA ARG A 12 7.06 -48.58 -16.53
C ARG A 12 8.43 -48.31 -17.17
N LEU A 13 8.52 -47.38 -18.12
CA LEU A 13 9.76 -46.96 -18.80
C LEU A 13 10.54 -45.88 -18.02
N GLN A 14 9.87 -45.14 -17.13
CA GLN A 14 10.39 -43.96 -16.44
C GLN A 14 10.86 -44.21 -14.99
N ARG A 15 11.31 -45.42 -14.64
CA ARG A 15 11.85 -45.65 -13.28
C ARG A 15 13.15 -44.85 -13.06
N GLN A 16 13.14 -43.98 -12.06
CA GLN A 16 14.36 -43.33 -11.56
C GLN A 16 15.33 -44.41 -11.03
N VAL A 17 16.45 -44.61 -11.72
CA VAL A 17 17.46 -45.64 -11.40
C VAL A 17 18.33 -45.24 -10.18
N HIS A 18 18.17 -44.03 -9.65
CA HIS A 18 19.14 -43.44 -8.70
C HIS A 18 18.91 -43.75 -7.21
N GLN A 19 17.85 -44.47 -6.84
CA GLN A 19 17.68 -44.93 -5.45
C GLN A 19 17.26 -46.39 -5.44
N SER A 20 18.07 -47.22 -4.80
CA SER A 20 17.66 -48.57 -4.46
C SER A 20 16.39 -48.48 -3.61
N MET A 21 15.34 -49.24 -3.95
CA MET A 21 14.11 -49.33 -3.15
C MET A 21 14.42 -49.64 -1.67
N VAL A 22 15.54 -50.32 -1.41
CA VAL A 22 16.05 -50.65 -0.08
C VAL A 22 16.62 -49.42 0.63
N GLU A 23 17.37 -48.55 -0.06
CA GLU A 23 17.85 -47.28 0.51
C GLU A 23 16.67 -46.37 0.86
N GLU A 24 15.71 -46.24 -0.05
CA GLU A 24 14.55 -45.37 0.16
C GLU A 24 13.65 -45.88 1.31
N MET A 25 13.51 -47.20 1.46
CA MET A 25 12.87 -47.81 2.63
C MET A 25 13.68 -47.61 3.91
N ALA A 26 15.01 -47.60 3.83
CA ALA A 26 15.88 -47.46 4.99
C ALA A 26 15.82 -46.06 5.62
N TYR A 27 15.59 -45.01 4.84
CA TYR A 27 15.54 -43.63 5.35
C TYR A 27 14.17 -43.20 5.89
N ARG A 28 13.14 -44.06 5.83
CA ARG A 28 11.75 -43.71 6.19
C ARG A 28 11.33 -44.29 7.54
N THR A 29 10.52 -43.53 8.27
CA THR A 29 10.04 -43.89 9.63
C THR A 29 9.09 -45.09 9.62
N GLY A 30 8.20 -45.18 8.63
CA GLY A 30 7.19 -46.24 8.55
C GLY A 30 7.78 -47.65 8.38
N PRO A 31 8.62 -47.89 7.35
CA PRO A 31 9.30 -49.18 7.17
C PRO A 31 10.19 -49.57 8.34
N LEU A 32 10.90 -48.62 8.95
CA LEU A 32 11.71 -48.88 10.15
C LEU A 32 10.83 -49.36 11.31
N LEU A 33 9.71 -48.69 11.58
CA LEU A 33 8.80 -49.04 12.66
C LEU A 33 8.11 -50.40 12.41
N LEU A 34 7.70 -50.66 11.18
CA LEU A 34 7.17 -51.97 10.77
C LEU A 34 8.22 -53.07 10.87
N ALA A 35 9.47 -52.80 10.50
CA ALA A 35 10.58 -53.74 10.65
C ALA A 35 10.85 -54.03 12.13
N ILE A 36 10.84 -53.01 12.99
CA ILE A 36 10.98 -53.19 14.44
C ILE A 36 9.84 -54.06 14.99
N ILE A 37 8.59 -53.78 14.63
CA ILE A 37 7.42 -54.57 15.08
C ILE A 37 7.51 -56.00 14.55
N ALA A 38 7.87 -56.20 13.29
CA ALA A 38 7.99 -57.52 12.68
C ALA A 38 9.12 -58.34 13.30
N ILE A 39 10.29 -57.72 13.55
CA ILE A 39 11.43 -58.35 14.22
C ILE A 39 11.05 -58.71 15.66
N PHE A 40 10.38 -57.82 16.39
CA PHE A 40 9.95 -58.06 17.77
C PHE A 40 8.88 -59.15 17.85
N GLY A 41 7.90 -59.16 16.93
CA GLY A 41 6.89 -60.21 16.83
C GLY A 41 7.48 -61.57 16.47
N ALA A 42 8.41 -61.61 15.51
CA ALA A 42 9.11 -62.84 15.14
C ALA A 42 10.04 -63.35 16.25
N ALA A 43 10.64 -62.44 17.03
CA ALA A 43 11.48 -62.77 18.18
C ALA A 43 10.72 -63.46 19.32
N ILE A 44 9.42 -63.19 19.49
CA ILE A 44 8.56 -63.88 20.47
C ILE A 44 8.43 -65.37 20.12
N VAL A 45 8.35 -65.69 18.82
CA VAL A 45 8.21 -67.07 18.34
C VAL A 45 9.57 -67.77 18.24
N TRP A 46 10.62 -67.04 17.84
CA TRP A 46 11.97 -67.59 17.66
C TRP A 46 13.06 -66.63 18.19
N PRO A 47 13.50 -66.80 19.45
CA PRO A 47 14.44 -65.88 20.09
C PRO A 47 15.79 -65.70 19.37
N VAL A 48 16.22 -66.69 18.57
CA VAL A 48 17.48 -66.63 17.82
C VAL A 48 17.46 -65.52 16.75
N LEU A 49 16.29 -65.10 16.26
CA LEU A 49 16.15 -64.03 15.26
C LEU A 49 16.66 -62.66 15.78
N LEU A 50 16.64 -62.44 17.09
CA LEU A 50 17.18 -61.20 17.69
C LEU A 50 18.69 -61.06 17.43
N TRP A 51 19.43 -62.17 17.45
CA TRP A 51 20.88 -62.16 17.22
C TRP A 51 21.22 -61.75 15.78
N ALA A 52 20.37 -62.09 14.82
CA ALA A 52 20.51 -61.67 13.42
C ALA A 52 20.01 -60.24 13.18
N ALA A 53 19.02 -59.78 13.96
CA ALA A 53 18.45 -58.44 13.83
C ALA A 53 19.33 -57.32 14.42
N ILE A 54 20.08 -57.61 15.51
CA ILE A 54 20.92 -56.61 16.20
C ILE A 54 21.94 -55.93 15.25
N PRO A 55 22.72 -56.65 14.42
CA PRO A 55 23.66 -56.01 13.48
C PRO A 55 22.97 -55.12 12.44
N VAL A 56 21.79 -55.54 11.95
CA VAL A 56 21.00 -54.76 10.99
C VAL A 56 20.49 -53.48 11.63
N MET A 57 19.98 -53.56 12.87
CA MET A 57 19.48 -52.41 13.62
C MET A 57 20.61 -51.45 14.05
N LEU A 58 21.80 -51.96 14.35
CA LEU A 58 22.99 -51.15 14.65
C LEU A 58 23.44 -50.29 13.48
N VAL A 59 23.09 -50.66 12.24
CA VAL A 59 23.40 -49.89 11.03
C VAL A 59 22.20 -49.03 10.61
N TRP A 60 21.00 -49.58 10.69
CA TRP A 60 19.77 -48.92 10.24
C TRP A 60 19.32 -47.80 11.17
N VAL A 61 19.38 -47.98 12.50
CA VAL A 61 18.97 -46.94 13.46
C VAL A 61 19.85 -45.70 13.37
N PRO A 62 21.20 -45.79 13.32
CA PRO A 62 22.02 -44.60 13.09
C PRO A 62 21.76 -43.94 11.74
N MET A 63 21.57 -44.71 10.65
CA MET A 63 21.23 -44.13 9.34
C MET A 63 19.91 -43.34 9.38
N PHE A 64 18.91 -43.82 10.12
CA PHE A 64 17.66 -43.10 10.32
C PHE A 64 17.84 -41.89 11.25
N MET A 65 18.55 -42.03 12.37
CA MET A 65 18.78 -40.94 13.33
C MET A 65 19.66 -39.81 12.78
N LEU A 66 20.55 -40.13 11.83
CA LEU A 66 21.37 -39.16 11.09
C LEU A 66 20.58 -38.48 9.97
N ASN A 67 19.40 -38.99 9.60
CA ASN A 67 18.52 -38.33 8.66
C ASN A 67 17.79 -37.19 9.37
N GLU A 68 18.26 -35.97 9.15
CA GLU A 68 17.66 -34.78 9.75
C GLU A 68 16.25 -34.57 9.18
N PHE A 69 15.25 -34.61 10.05
CA PHE A 69 13.88 -34.26 9.70
C PHE A 69 13.87 -32.88 9.03
N ARG A 70 13.27 -32.77 7.84
CA ARG A 70 13.19 -31.53 7.06
C ARG A 70 11.78 -31.31 6.52
N MET A 71 11.33 -30.06 6.55
CA MET A 71 10.14 -29.65 5.81
C MET A 71 10.50 -29.39 4.33
N PRO A 72 9.54 -29.48 3.39
CA PRO A 72 9.81 -29.31 1.96
C PRO A 72 10.39 -27.95 1.58
N ALA A 73 9.98 -26.87 2.27
CA ALA A 73 10.49 -25.51 2.05
C ALA A 73 11.26 -24.97 3.27
N ARG A 74 10.57 -24.46 4.29
CA ARG A 74 11.13 -23.99 5.56
C ARG A 74 10.48 -24.70 6.74
N MET A 75 11.16 -24.74 7.88
CA MET A 75 10.55 -25.18 9.14
C MET A 75 9.69 -24.07 9.76
N PRO A 76 8.52 -24.39 10.35
CA PRO A 76 7.68 -23.42 11.04
C PRO A 76 8.38 -22.83 12.26
N MET A 77 8.14 -21.54 12.51
CA MET A 77 8.79 -20.79 13.59
C MET A 77 8.53 -21.36 15.00
N ASP A 78 7.38 -22.03 15.19
CA ASP A 78 7.01 -22.62 16.47
C ASP A 78 7.83 -23.86 16.83
N MET A 79 8.53 -24.45 15.86
CA MET A 79 9.51 -25.50 16.12
C MET A 79 10.82 -24.85 16.57
N ASP A 80 11.14 -24.89 17.87
CA ASP A 80 12.46 -24.44 18.39
C ASP A 80 13.58 -25.42 17.98
N ARG A 81 13.85 -25.50 16.68
CA ARG A 81 14.83 -26.35 16.03
C ARG A 81 15.60 -25.55 14.98
N LEU A 82 16.76 -26.07 14.60
CA LEU A 82 17.53 -25.54 13.48
C LEU A 82 16.87 -25.97 12.16
N ASP A 83 16.81 -25.06 11.19
CA ASP A 83 16.23 -25.31 9.87
C ASP A 83 17.30 -25.77 8.88
N PRO A 84 17.32 -27.05 8.46
CA PRO A 84 18.30 -27.57 7.51
C PRO A 84 18.24 -26.86 6.14
N SER A 85 17.12 -26.25 5.76
CA SER A 85 16.98 -25.53 4.48
C SER A 85 17.77 -24.21 4.43
N THR A 86 18.27 -23.75 5.58
CA THR A 86 19.09 -22.53 5.74
C THR A 86 20.58 -22.84 5.84
N GLU A 87 20.97 -24.09 5.64
CA GLU A 87 22.35 -24.52 5.74
C GLU A 87 23.29 -23.69 4.86
N THR A 88 24.33 -23.13 5.50
CA THR A 88 25.41 -22.42 4.84
C THR A 88 26.75 -22.90 5.38
N MET A 89 27.75 -22.97 4.50
CA MET A 89 29.14 -23.27 4.89
C MET A 89 29.85 -21.95 5.20
N ARG A 90 30.14 -21.70 6.48
CA ARG A 90 30.83 -20.48 6.92
C ARG A 90 32.28 -20.79 7.31
N PRO A 91 33.26 -19.95 6.92
CA PRO A 91 34.63 -20.11 7.37
C PRO A 91 34.71 -19.87 8.88
N GLY A 92 35.03 -20.92 9.63
CA GLY A 92 35.33 -20.88 11.05
C GLY A 92 36.80 -21.18 11.32
N LYS A 93 37.29 -20.80 12.49
CA LYS A 93 38.61 -21.23 12.95
C LYS A 93 38.51 -22.64 13.54
N LEU A 94 39.42 -23.54 13.15
CA LEU A 94 39.44 -24.94 13.62
C LEU A 94 39.55 -25.04 15.16
N LEU A 95 40.34 -24.14 15.74
CA LEU A 95 40.42 -23.80 17.17
C LEU A 95 40.59 -22.27 17.20
N GLY A 96 39.90 -21.54 18.09
CA GLY A 96 39.74 -20.07 18.03
C GLY A 96 41.00 -19.20 17.86
N PHE A 97 42.19 -19.78 18.07
CA PHE A 97 43.51 -19.16 17.92
C PHE A 97 44.35 -19.66 16.72
N LEU A 98 44.00 -20.78 16.08
CA LEU A 98 44.76 -21.35 14.95
C LEU A 98 44.32 -20.71 13.62
N PRO A 99 45.25 -20.29 12.75
CA PRO A 99 44.96 -19.71 11.43
C PRO A 99 44.61 -20.78 10.39
N VAL A 100 43.86 -21.81 10.79
CA VAL A 100 43.36 -22.87 9.91
C VAL A 100 41.87 -22.66 9.74
N THR A 101 41.48 -22.22 8.55
CA THR A 101 40.09 -21.98 8.17
C THR A 101 39.42 -23.32 7.87
N LYS A 102 38.44 -23.71 8.68
CA LYS A 102 37.56 -24.87 8.43
C LYS A 102 36.18 -24.36 8.05
N LEU A 103 35.57 -24.95 7.02
CA LEU A 103 34.17 -24.70 6.72
C LEU A 103 33.30 -25.40 7.77
N ASN A 104 32.59 -24.61 8.57
CA ASN A 104 31.64 -25.11 9.55
C ASN A 104 30.22 -24.97 9.00
N ARG A 105 29.41 -26.01 9.22
CA ARG A 105 27.98 -26.04 8.89
C ARG A 105 27.23 -25.11 9.84
N HIS A 106 26.59 -24.08 9.30
CA HIS A 106 25.77 -23.15 10.07
C HIS A 106 24.32 -23.20 9.57
N MET A 107 23.39 -23.40 10.50
CA MET A 107 21.95 -23.34 10.25
C MET A 107 21.32 -22.24 11.10
N GLU A 108 20.30 -21.60 10.56
CA GLU A 108 19.47 -20.65 11.30
C GLU A 108 18.37 -21.42 12.06
N LYS A 109 17.76 -20.78 13.07
CA LYS A 109 16.56 -21.32 13.71
C LYS A 109 15.39 -21.32 12.73
N ALA A 110 14.43 -22.22 12.95
CA ALA A 110 13.19 -22.25 12.20
C ALA A 110 12.48 -20.89 12.26
N ALA A 111 12.04 -20.41 11.09
CA ALA A 111 11.50 -19.06 10.91
C ALA A 111 10.39 -19.00 9.85
N GLY A 112 9.79 -20.15 9.53
CA GLY A 112 8.63 -20.23 8.65
C GLY A 112 7.41 -19.60 9.31
N VAL A 113 6.85 -18.56 8.70
CA VAL A 113 5.73 -17.78 9.22
C VAL A 113 4.48 -17.87 8.35
N PHE A 114 4.64 -18.20 7.07
CA PHE A 114 3.56 -18.24 6.09
C PHE A 114 3.32 -19.64 5.57
N TYR A 115 2.13 -20.15 5.83
CA TYR A 115 1.69 -21.47 5.44
C TYR A 115 1.02 -21.40 4.07
N THR A 116 1.62 -22.08 3.08
CA THR A 116 1.09 -22.12 1.71
C THR A 116 0.24 -23.35 1.41
N GLY A 117 0.42 -24.42 2.19
CA GLY A 117 -0.27 -25.70 2.01
C GLY A 117 0.60 -26.88 2.39
N TYR A 118 0.34 -28.06 1.83
CA TYR A 118 1.01 -29.31 2.21
C TYR A 118 1.41 -30.15 1.00
N GLU A 119 2.48 -30.94 1.15
CA GLU A 119 3.02 -31.81 0.10
C GLU A 119 2.03 -32.94 -0.24
N ARG A 120 1.89 -33.26 -1.54
CA ARG A 120 0.98 -34.32 -2.04
C ARG A 120 1.70 -35.63 -2.40
N THR A 121 3.03 -35.61 -2.48
CA THR A 121 3.85 -36.73 -2.95
C THR A 121 4.18 -37.74 -1.85
N LEU A 122 5.27 -38.50 -1.98
CA LEU A 122 5.64 -39.65 -1.14
C LEU A 122 5.73 -39.34 0.37
N ASP A 123 5.94 -38.08 0.75
CA ASP A 123 5.89 -37.55 2.11
C ASP A 123 4.61 -36.71 2.35
N GLY A 124 3.48 -37.21 1.84
CA GLY A 124 2.19 -36.52 1.83
C GLY A 124 1.78 -36.00 3.22
N GLY A 125 1.30 -34.75 3.25
CA GLY A 125 0.85 -34.07 4.46
C GLY A 125 1.91 -33.23 5.17
N ARG A 126 3.17 -33.19 4.70
CA ARG A 126 4.17 -32.25 5.22
C ARG A 126 3.82 -30.82 4.84
N GLU A 127 3.78 -29.95 5.84
CA GLU A 127 3.46 -28.53 5.66
C GLU A 127 4.57 -27.76 4.94
N ILE A 128 4.16 -26.76 4.17
CA ILE A 128 5.06 -25.91 3.40
C ILE A 128 4.98 -24.51 3.97
N TRP A 129 6.08 -24.12 4.60
CA TRP A 129 6.23 -22.80 5.21
C TRP A 129 7.23 -21.95 4.44
N LEU A 130 6.98 -20.64 4.40
CA LEU A 130 7.91 -19.62 3.91
C LEU A 130 8.28 -18.67 5.06
N ARG A 131 9.52 -18.20 5.07
CA ARG A 131 9.99 -17.18 6.02
C ARG A 131 9.77 -15.77 5.47
N MET A 132 9.80 -14.77 6.36
CA MET A 132 9.69 -13.35 6.01
C MET A 132 10.61 -12.92 4.85
N ASP A 133 11.86 -13.36 4.86
CA ASP A 133 12.84 -13.07 3.81
C ASP A 133 12.48 -13.66 2.44
N ASP A 134 11.72 -14.76 2.41
CA ASP A 134 11.30 -15.39 1.17
C ASP A 134 10.01 -14.72 0.63
N LEU A 135 9.15 -14.22 1.53
CA LEU A 135 7.90 -13.49 1.19
C LEU A 135 8.16 -12.08 0.67
N THR A 136 9.12 -11.37 1.26
CA THR A 136 9.52 -10.02 0.82
C THR A 136 10.28 -10.03 -0.52
N ARG A 137 10.64 -11.22 -1.03
CA ARG A 137 11.08 -11.43 -2.41
C ARG A 137 9.94 -11.83 -3.35
N HIS A 138 8.71 -11.57 -2.93
CA HIS A 138 7.49 -11.63 -3.72
C HIS A 138 7.16 -13.02 -4.28
N LEU A 139 5.90 -13.19 -4.66
CA LEU A 139 5.36 -14.45 -5.15
C LEU A 139 4.64 -14.21 -6.48
N ILE A 140 4.76 -15.17 -7.39
CA ILE A 140 3.93 -15.22 -8.60
C ILE A 140 3.15 -16.53 -8.63
N LEU A 141 1.84 -16.42 -8.89
CA LEU A 141 0.90 -17.52 -9.02
C LEU A 141 0.31 -17.52 -10.42
N MET A 142 0.58 -18.59 -11.17
CA MET A 142 0.08 -18.78 -12.53
C MET A 142 -0.82 -20.01 -12.58
N ALA A 143 -2.10 -19.82 -12.89
CA ALA A 143 -3.06 -20.91 -12.98
C ALA A 143 -4.26 -20.51 -13.85
N THR A 144 -4.77 -21.44 -14.65
CA THR A 144 -5.95 -21.19 -15.50
C THR A 144 -7.22 -20.93 -14.69
N THR A 145 -8.24 -20.37 -15.34
CA THR A 145 -9.56 -20.18 -14.71
C THR A 145 -10.14 -21.53 -14.29
N GLY A 146 -10.61 -21.62 -13.04
CA GLY A 146 -11.13 -22.87 -12.46
C GLY A 146 -10.09 -23.69 -11.69
N ALA A 147 -8.80 -23.37 -11.76
CA ALA A 147 -7.75 -24.08 -11.02
C ALA A 147 -7.72 -23.81 -9.50
N GLY A 148 -8.56 -22.88 -9.00
CA GLY A 148 -8.62 -22.53 -7.57
C GLY A 148 -7.73 -21.35 -7.15
N LYS A 149 -7.28 -20.51 -8.08
CA LYS A 149 -6.42 -19.33 -7.81
C LYS A 149 -6.96 -18.42 -6.71
N THR A 150 -8.22 -18.01 -6.81
CA THR A 150 -8.86 -17.09 -5.86
C THR A 150 -8.98 -17.72 -4.46
N GLU A 151 -9.36 -19.00 -4.38
CA GLU A 151 -9.40 -19.74 -3.11
C GLU A 151 -8.04 -19.83 -2.42
N MET A 152 -6.98 -20.05 -3.21
CA MET A 152 -5.62 -20.03 -2.69
C MET A 152 -5.23 -18.65 -2.13
N LEU A 153 -5.59 -17.55 -2.81
CA LEU A 153 -5.35 -16.20 -2.31
C LEU A 153 -6.15 -15.92 -1.03
N LEU A 154 -7.36 -16.47 -0.87
CA LEU A 154 -8.12 -16.39 0.37
C LEU A 154 -7.43 -17.19 1.51
N GLY A 155 -6.74 -18.29 1.20
CA GLY A 155 -5.82 -18.95 2.13
C GLY A 155 -4.67 -18.03 2.56
N PHE A 156 -4.17 -17.18 1.67
CA PHE A 156 -3.15 -16.18 2.02
C PHE A 156 -3.72 -15.04 2.88
N VAL A 157 -4.97 -14.64 2.65
CA VAL A 157 -5.71 -13.72 3.53
C VAL A 157 -5.80 -14.28 4.95
N LEU A 158 -6.10 -15.57 5.09
CA LEU A 158 -6.17 -16.22 6.41
C LEU A 158 -4.84 -16.10 7.17
N ASN A 159 -3.70 -16.29 6.48
CA ASN A 159 -2.39 -16.10 7.10
C ASN A 159 -2.22 -14.67 7.65
N ALA A 160 -2.55 -13.64 6.85
CA ALA A 160 -2.46 -12.25 7.29
C ALA A 160 -3.38 -11.94 8.50
N LEU A 161 -4.59 -12.50 8.51
CA LEU A 161 -5.51 -12.38 9.65
C LEU A 161 -4.97 -13.06 10.90
N CYS A 162 -4.37 -14.24 10.79
CA CYS A 162 -3.70 -14.93 11.90
C CYS A 162 -2.52 -14.11 12.48
N TRP A 163 -1.85 -13.30 11.66
CA TRP A 163 -0.78 -12.41 12.12
C TRP A 163 -1.29 -11.09 12.70
N ALA A 164 -2.61 -10.86 12.69
CA ALA A 164 -3.21 -9.55 12.95
C ALA A 164 -2.62 -8.44 12.06
N LYS A 165 -2.28 -8.76 10.79
CA LYS A 165 -1.69 -7.83 9.82
C LYS A 165 -2.68 -7.37 8.76
N GLY A 166 -2.42 -6.18 8.24
CA GLY A 166 -3.20 -5.61 7.13
C GLY A 166 -2.89 -6.29 5.81
N LEU A 167 -3.77 -6.08 4.85
CA LEU A 167 -3.58 -6.55 3.48
C LEU A 167 -4.33 -5.68 2.48
N ILE A 168 -3.83 -5.65 1.25
CA ILE A 168 -4.55 -5.12 0.10
C ILE A 168 -4.88 -6.28 -0.83
N PHE A 169 -6.17 -6.49 -1.09
CA PHE A 169 -6.67 -7.46 -2.05
C PHE A 169 -7.21 -6.72 -3.27
N SER A 170 -6.52 -6.80 -4.41
CA SER A 170 -6.97 -6.25 -5.68
C SER A 170 -7.51 -7.37 -6.56
N ASP A 171 -8.80 -7.35 -6.85
CA ASP A 171 -9.47 -8.33 -7.70
C ASP A 171 -9.88 -7.69 -9.04
N GLY A 172 -9.22 -8.11 -10.12
CA GLY A 172 -9.54 -7.70 -11.49
C GLY A 172 -10.72 -8.45 -12.12
N LYS A 173 -11.24 -9.50 -11.48
CA LYS A 173 -12.49 -10.15 -11.88
C LYS A 173 -13.72 -9.49 -11.27
N ALA A 174 -13.53 -8.78 -10.16
CA ALA A 174 -14.55 -8.11 -9.37
C ALA A 174 -15.69 -9.07 -8.96
N GLN A 175 -15.33 -10.20 -8.36
CA GLN A 175 -16.30 -11.15 -7.83
C GLN A 175 -16.78 -10.72 -6.44
N ASN A 176 -18.09 -10.59 -6.27
CA ASN A 176 -18.69 -10.24 -4.98
C ASN A 176 -18.33 -11.26 -3.88
N ASP A 177 -18.19 -12.53 -4.23
CA ASP A 177 -17.86 -13.62 -3.31
C ASP A 177 -16.53 -13.38 -2.59
N VAL A 178 -15.57 -12.73 -3.24
CA VAL A 178 -14.27 -12.37 -2.64
C VAL A 178 -14.46 -11.36 -1.51
N TRP A 179 -15.27 -10.32 -1.73
CA TRP A 179 -15.59 -9.36 -0.68
C TRP A 179 -16.30 -10.04 0.50
N PHE A 180 -17.31 -10.86 0.24
CA PHE A 180 -18.03 -11.57 1.30
C PHE A 180 -17.11 -12.51 2.08
N ALA A 181 -16.23 -13.24 1.40
CA ALA A 181 -15.24 -14.11 2.04
C ALA A 181 -14.26 -13.32 2.92
N VAL A 182 -13.64 -12.26 2.41
CA VAL A 182 -12.70 -11.44 3.18
C VAL A 182 -13.39 -10.78 4.38
N ALA A 183 -14.61 -10.27 4.19
CA ALA A 183 -15.38 -9.66 5.27
C ALA A 183 -15.77 -10.66 6.36
N SER A 184 -16.21 -11.86 5.94
CA SER A 184 -16.59 -12.94 6.85
C SER A 184 -15.39 -13.46 7.64
N LEU A 185 -14.25 -13.65 6.98
CA LEU A 185 -12.99 -14.01 7.65
C LEU A 185 -12.55 -12.89 8.61
N SER A 186 -12.56 -11.63 8.18
CA SER A 186 -12.18 -10.49 9.05
C SER A 186 -13.05 -10.43 10.31
N ARG A 187 -14.36 -10.69 10.17
CA ARG A 187 -15.30 -10.79 11.30
C ARG A 187 -14.97 -11.94 12.25
N ARG A 188 -14.62 -13.12 11.74
CA ARG A 188 -14.21 -14.28 12.57
C ARG A 188 -12.97 -13.97 13.41
N PHE A 189 -12.08 -13.12 12.91
CA PHE A 189 -10.88 -12.65 13.63
C PHE A 189 -11.11 -11.35 14.43
N GLY A 190 -12.33 -10.83 14.48
CA GLY A 190 -12.65 -9.60 15.23
C GLY A 190 -12.08 -8.31 14.63
N ARG A 191 -11.74 -8.32 13.33
CA ARG A 191 -11.15 -7.18 12.59
C ARG A 191 -12.11 -6.57 11.57
N GLU A 192 -13.42 -6.71 11.79
CA GLU A 192 -14.43 -6.17 10.89
C GLU A 192 -14.37 -4.63 10.79
N ASP A 193 -13.97 -3.94 11.85
CA ASP A 193 -13.81 -2.47 11.88
C ASP A 193 -12.62 -1.96 11.02
N ASP A 194 -11.64 -2.83 10.76
CA ASP A 194 -10.44 -2.51 9.96
C ASP A 194 -10.70 -2.62 8.45
N LEU A 195 -11.85 -3.15 8.07
CA LEU A 195 -12.18 -3.47 6.69
C LEU A 195 -12.62 -2.21 5.92
N ARG A 196 -12.10 -2.07 4.70
CA ARG A 196 -12.41 -1.01 3.73
C ARG A 196 -12.67 -1.63 2.36
N LEU A 197 -13.66 -1.12 1.64
CA LEU A 197 -14.05 -1.58 0.31
C LEU A 197 -14.00 -0.46 -0.71
N LEU A 198 -13.17 -0.61 -1.73
CA LEU A 198 -13.27 0.14 -2.98
C LEU A 198 -13.94 -0.73 -4.03
N ASN A 199 -15.22 -0.49 -4.25
CA ASN A 199 -16.01 -1.23 -5.22
C ASN A 199 -16.31 -0.36 -6.44
N TYR A 200 -15.69 -0.69 -7.58
CA TYR A 200 -15.96 -0.02 -8.85
C TYR A 200 -17.09 -0.71 -9.65
N ILE A 201 -17.70 -1.79 -9.15
CA ILE A 201 -18.81 -2.47 -9.82
C ILE A 201 -20.04 -1.56 -9.81
N THR A 202 -20.58 -1.26 -10.98
CA THR A 202 -21.79 -0.45 -11.12
C THR A 202 -23.06 -1.30 -11.31
N GLY A 203 -22.89 -2.56 -11.72
CA GLY A 203 -23.99 -3.53 -11.90
C GLY A 203 -24.86 -3.20 -13.11
N GLY A 204 -24.33 -2.47 -14.09
CA GLY A 204 -25.05 -2.01 -15.29
C GLY A 204 -26.17 -1.00 -15.03
N GLN A 205 -26.38 -0.58 -13.78
CA GLN A 205 -27.39 0.42 -13.44
C GLN A 205 -26.90 1.82 -13.79
N SER A 206 -27.66 2.50 -14.63
CA SER A 206 -27.37 3.90 -14.96
C SER A 206 -27.56 4.78 -13.72
N ARG A 207 -26.62 5.70 -13.47
CA ARG A 207 -26.79 6.74 -12.46
C ARG A 207 -28.04 7.57 -12.69
N SER A 208 -28.38 7.84 -13.95
CA SER A 208 -29.61 8.55 -14.31
C SER A 208 -30.85 7.78 -13.88
N GLN A 209 -30.82 6.46 -13.98
CA GLN A 209 -31.91 5.61 -13.51
C GLN A 209 -32.05 5.68 -11.98
N ARG A 210 -30.95 5.58 -11.23
CA ARG A 210 -30.97 5.76 -9.76
C ARG A 210 -31.49 7.14 -9.34
N LEU A 211 -31.12 8.19 -10.08
CA LEU A 211 -31.61 9.54 -9.82
C LEU A 211 -33.12 9.68 -10.10
N LEU A 212 -33.61 9.07 -11.18
CA LEU A 212 -35.05 9.05 -11.52
C LEU A 212 -35.85 8.23 -10.50
N GLU A 213 -35.32 7.10 -10.07
CA GLU A 213 -35.91 6.23 -9.04
C GLU A 213 -35.80 6.84 -7.63
N ASN A 214 -35.09 7.97 -7.48
CA ASN A 214 -34.75 8.59 -6.20
C ASN A 214 -34.18 7.55 -5.22
N ASP A 215 -33.32 6.68 -5.74
CA ASP A 215 -32.76 5.58 -4.98
C ASP A 215 -31.84 6.11 -3.88
N LYS A 216 -32.30 5.98 -2.64
CA LYS A 216 -31.56 6.31 -1.41
C LYS A 216 -30.92 5.06 -0.80
N SER A 217 -30.81 3.97 -1.57
CA SER A 217 -30.12 2.76 -1.14
C SER A 217 -28.68 3.08 -0.71
N ARG A 218 -28.18 2.23 0.18
CA ARG A 218 -26.82 2.38 0.69
C ARG A 218 -25.84 2.19 -0.47
N GLN A 219 -24.94 3.15 -0.66
CA GLN A 219 -23.83 3.01 -1.61
C GLN A 219 -23.08 1.70 -1.33
N GLN A 220 -22.64 0.99 -2.36
CA GLN A 220 -21.99 -0.32 -2.21
C GLN A 220 -20.45 -0.23 -2.24
N SER A 221 -19.89 0.91 -1.83
CA SER A 221 -18.45 1.17 -1.71
C SER A 221 -18.19 2.14 -0.56
N ASN A 222 -16.98 2.13 0.01
CA ASN A 222 -16.41 3.29 0.69
C ASN A 222 -15.90 4.32 -0.32
N ASN A 223 -15.71 5.55 0.15
CA ASN A 223 -15.26 6.64 -0.71
C ASN A 223 -13.77 6.93 -0.49
N THR A 224 -13.07 7.40 -1.51
CA THR A 224 -11.67 7.84 -1.39
C THR A 224 -11.49 9.19 -2.09
N ASN A 225 -10.62 10.04 -1.54
CA ASN A 225 -10.19 11.25 -2.24
C ASN A 225 -8.70 11.13 -2.60
N PRO A 226 -8.41 10.88 -3.90
CA PRO A 226 -7.03 10.68 -4.34
C PRO A 226 -6.16 11.94 -4.30
N PHE A 227 -6.77 13.12 -4.15
CA PHE A 227 -6.12 14.42 -4.20
C PHE A 227 -5.85 15.01 -2.81
N ALA A 228 -6.41 14.45 -1.73
CA ALA A 228 -6.35 15.01 -0.38
C ALA A 228 -4.93 15.04 0.23
N LEU A 229 -4.19 13.93 0.09
CA LEU A 229 -2.87 13.70 0.72
C LEU A 229 -1.72 13.65 -0.28
N ALA A 230 -2.00 13.98 -1.54
CA ALA A 230 -1.04 13.87 -2.61
C ALA A 230 -0.08 15.06 -2.70
N GLN A 231 1.16 14.78 -3.14
CA GLN A 231 2.12 15.81 -3.54
C GLN A 231 1.72 16.42 -4.89
N GLU A 232 2.19 17.64 -5.16
CA GLU A 232 1.92 18.36 -6.42
C GLU A 232 2.34 17.54 -7.64
N THR A 233 3.53 16.93 -7.57
CA THR A 233 4.10 16.06 -8.60
C THR A 233 3.23 14.84 -8.86
N TYR A 234 2.69 14.24 -7.80
CA TYR A 234 1.81 13.08 -7.90
C TYR A 234 0.49 13.41 -8.58
N ILE A 235 -0.20 14.47 -8.14
CA ILE A 235 -1.48 14.88 -8.74
C ILE A 235 -1.27 15.18 -10.23
N THR A 236 -0.19 15.88 -10.55
CA THR A 236 0.19 16.16 -11.94
C THR A 236 0.41 14.86 -12.73
N GLN A 237 1.25 13.95 -12.23
CA GLN A 237 1.53 12.68 -12.92
C GLN A 237 0.29 11.81 -13.09
N LEU A 238 -0.58 11.76 -12.07
CA LEU A 238 -1.84 11.04 -12.13
C LEU A 238 -2.72 11.60 -13.25
N MET A 239 -2.93 12.91 -13.27
CA MET A 239 -3.73 13.58 -14.29
C MET A 239 -3.11 13.42 -15.69
N ASP A 240 -1.79 13.54 -15.81
CA ASP A 240 -1.06 13.35 -17.07
C ASP A 240 -1.20 11.92 -17.59
N SER A 241 -1.25 10.94 -16.70
CA SER A 241 -1.37 9.51 -17.04
C SER A 241 -2.77 9.11 -17.52
N MET A 242 -3.77 9.95 -17.25
CA MET A 242 -5.17 9.76 -17.64
C MET A 242 -5.53 10.48 -18.95
N MET A 243 -4.58 11.22 -19.54
CA MET A 243 -4.74 11.79 -20.87
C MET A 243 -4.72 10.69 -21.95
N PRO A 244 -5.40 10.90 -23.08
CA PRO A 244 -5.37 9.95 -24.20
C PRO A 244 -3.95 9.81 -24.77
N GLU A 245 -3.65 8.66 -25.41
CA GLU A 245 -2.34 8.42 -26.02
C GLU A 245 -2.00 9.49 -27.07
N ALA A 246 -0.75 9.95 -27.04
CA ALA A 246 -0.26 11.03 -27.90
C ALA A 246 -0.20 10.59 -29.37
N GLY A 247 -1.25 10.90 -30.13
CA GLY A 247 -1.21 10.87 -31.60
C GLY A 247 -0.49 12.10 -32.18
N ASN A 248 -1.07 12.71 -33.22
CA ASN A 248 -0.57 13.97 -33.81
C ASN A 248 -0.70 15.20 -32.87
N ASP A 249 -1.42 15.07 -31.74
CA ASP A 249 -1.71 16.15 -30.79
C ASP A 249 -0.66 16.31 -29.67
N ARG A 250 0.53 15.73 -29.83
CA ARG A 250 1.58 15.69 -28.79
C ARG A 250 1.97 17.07 -28.26
N THR A 251 2.02 18.09 -29.13
CA THR A 251 2.33 19.47 -28.75
C THR A 251 1.26 20.07 -27.82
N TRP A 252 -0.01 19.77 -28.06
CA TRP A 252 -1.12 20.24 -27.23
C TRP A 252 -1.12 19.55 -25.87
N GLN A 253 -0.79 18.26 -25.84
CA GLN A 253 -0.64 17.52 -24.59
C GLN A 253 0.51 18.08 -23.74
N GLU A 254 1.67 18.39 -24.32
CA GLU A 254 2.78 18.98 -23.57
C GLU A 254 2.42 20.34 -22.97
N LYS A 255 1.71 21.20 -23.71
CA LYS A 255 1.17 22.46 -23.18
C LYS A 255 0.13 22.23 -22.08
N ALA A 256 -0.73 21.22 -22.22
CA ALA A 256 -1.75 20.88 -21.25
C ALA A 256 -1.13 20.35 -19.94
N LYS A 257 -0.01 19.62 -20.01
CA LYS A 257 0.78 19.21 -18.85
C LYS A 257 1.36 20.42 -18.12
N GLY A 258 1.93 21.37 -18.86
CA GLY A 258 2.46 22.62 -18.29
C GLY A 258 1.38 23.44 -17.58
N MET A 259 0.20 23.57 -18.18
CA MET A 259 -0.97 24.19 -17.53
C MET A 259 -1.33 23.48 -16.22
N ASN A 260 -1.42 22.15 -16.26
CA ASN A 260 -1.82 21.34 -15.12
C ASN A 260 -0.84 21.43 -13.94
N GLN A 261 0.47 21.46 -14.20
CA GLN A 261 1.49 21.68 -13.18
C GLN A 261 1.27 22.99 -12.43
N VAL A 262 1.07 24.09 -13.16
CA VAL A 262 0.85 25.42 -12.57
C VAL A 262 -0.46 25.46 -11.79
N LEU A 263 -1.54 24.92 -12.37
CA LEU A 263 -2.86 24.87 -11.74
C LEU A 263 -2.84 24.07 -10.44
N THR A 264 -2.33 22.84 -10.49
CA THR A 264 -2.27 21.92 -9.36
C THR A 264 -1.47 22.53 -8.21
N LYS A 265 -0.31 23.12 -8.50
CA LYS A 265 0.53 23.79 -7.51
C LYS A 265 -0.19 24.96 -6.84
N ALA A 266 -0.85 25.82 -7.62
CA ALA A 266 -1.62 26.94 -7.08
C ALA A 266 -2.81 26.49 -6.23
N LEU A 267 -3.54 25.46 -6.65
CA LEU A 267 -4.69 24.93 -5.91
C LEU A 267 -4.29 24.20 -4.62
N ILE A 268 -3.16 23.50 -4.60
CA ILE A 268 -2.63 22.91 -3.37
C ILE A 268 -2.24 24.02 -2.39
N TYR A 269 -1.53 25.05 -2.87
CA TYR A 269 -1.18 26.21 -2.04
C TYR A 269 -2.43 26.86 -1.44
N LYS A 270 -3.46 27.10 -2.26
CA LYS A 270 -4.76 27.61 -1.83
C LYS A 270 -5.40 26.71 -0.77
N SER A 271 -5.51 25.42 -1.05
CA SER A 271 -6.16 24.44 -0.16
C SER A 271 -5.46 24.36 1.20
N ARG A 272 -4.12 24.36 1.22
CA ARG A 272 -3.34 24.38 2.46
C ARG A 272 -3.51 25.67 3.25
N LYS A 273 -3.53 26.83 2.57
CA LYS A 273 -3.73 28.13 3.19
C LYS A 273 -5.14 28.26 3.81
N GLU A 274 -6.16 27.78 3.10
CA GLU A 274 -7.56 27.79 3.56
C GLU A 274 -7.91 26.63 4.51
N GLN A 275 -6.96 25.73 4.80
CA GLN A 275 -7.19 24.49 5.58
C GLN A 275 -8.33 23.63 5.02
N LYS A 276 -8.50 23.64 3.70
CA LYS A 276 -9.48 22.83 2.98
C LYS A 276 -8.81 21.61 2.35
N VAL A 277 -9.59 20.54 2.21
CA VAL A 277 -9.14 19.34 1.51
C VAL A 277 -9.15 19.60 0.01
N MET A 278 -8.02 19.32 -0.64
CA MET A 278 -7.91 19.38 -2.10
C MET A 278 -8.81 18.31 -2.71
N SER A 279 -9.61 18.67 -3.71
CA SER A 279 -10.55 17.74 -4.35
C SER A 279 -10.52 17.86 -5.87
N GLN A 280 -10.97 16.80 -6.54
CA GLN A 280 -11.11 16.77 -8.00
C GLN A 280 -12.06 17.85 -8.52
N ARG A 281 -13.14 18.14 -7.78
CA ARG A 281 -14.10 19.18 -8.16
C ARG A 281 -13.48 20.57 -8.19
N LEU A 282 -12.58 20.85 -7.25
CA LEU A 282 -11.83 22.10 -7.22
C LEU A 282 -10.96 22.25 -8.48
N ILE A 283 -10.29 21.17 -8.90
CA ILE A 283 -9.51 21.16 -10.14
C ILE A 283 -10.41 21.44 -11.34
N GLN A 284 -11.59 20.80 -11.40
CA GLN A 284 -12.55 20.97 -12.49
C GLN A 284 -13.08 22.41 -12.58
N GLU A 285 -13.41 23.04 -11.44
CA GLU A 285 -13.88 24.42 -11.39
C GLU A 285 -12.84 25.39 -11.95
N TYR A 286 -11.58 25.25 -11.49
CA TYR A 286 -10.48 26.14 -11.86
C TYR A 286 -9.81 25.79 -13.20
N LEU A 287 -10.28 24.75 -13.89
CA LEU A 287 -9.77 24.40 -15.22
C LEU A 287 -10.17 25.42 -16.29
N SER A 288 -11.31 26.08 -16.13
CA SER A 288 -11.79 27.11 -17.05
C SER A 288 -10.90 28.36 -17.03
N LEU A 289 -10.74 29.04 -18.18
CA LEU A 289 -9.88 30.23 -18.28
C LEU A 289 -10.34 31.35 -17.33
N ASP A 290 -11.66 31.53 -17.19
CA ASP A 290 -12.25 32.55 -16.31
C ASP A 290 -11.85 32.33 -14.84
N LYS A 291 -12.01 31.09 -14.35
CA LYS A 291 -11.63 30.73 -12.98
C LYS A 291 -10.13 30.69 -12.77
N PHE A 292 -9.36 30.33 -13.79
CA PHE A 292 -7.89 30.38 -13.73
C PHE A 292 -7.40 31.83 -13.57
N ALA A 293 -7.98 32.78 -14.30
CA ALA A 293 -7.66 34.20 -14.14
C ALA A 293 -8.09 34.73 -12.76
N GLU A 294 -9.26 34.31 -12.26
CA GLU A 294 -9.71 34.62 -10.90
C GLU A 294 -8.71 34.13 -9.84
N LEU A 295 -8.15 32.93 -10.02
CA LEU A 295 -7.12 32.37 -9.14
C LEU A 295 -5.84 33.23 -9.13
N TYR A 296 -5.40 33.71 -10.29
CA TYR A 296 -4.27 34.63 -10.38
C TYR A 296 -4.55 35.95 -9.67
N LEU A 297 -5.73 36.54 -9.89
CA LEU A 297 -6.12 37.79 -9.23
C LEU A 297 -6.18 37.64 -7.70
N GLN A 298 -6.69 36.51 -7.22
CA GLN A 298 -6.67 36.17 -5.80
C GLN A 298 -5.22 36.04 -5.29
N ALA A 299 -4.35 35.36 -6.03
CA ALA A 299 -2.95 35.18 -5.65
C ALA A 299 -2.20 36.51 -5.54
N GLU A 300 -2.44 37.46 -6.44
CA GLU A 300 -1.90 38.83 -6.36
C GLU A 300 -2.50 39.62 -5.20
N ALA A 301 -3.82 39.61 -5.03
CA ALA A 301 -4.51 40.37 -3.99
C ALA A 301 -4.12 39.93 -2.57
N GLU A 302 -3.88 38.63 -2.38
CA GLU A 302 -3.48 38.05 -1.11
C GLU A 302 -1.96 37.87 -0.95
N GLU A 303 -1.18 38.40 -1.89
CA GLU A 303 0.29 38.34 -1.90
C GLU A 303 0.84 36.93 -1.64
N TRP A 304 0.36 35.94 -2.43
CA TRP A 304 0.87 34.57 -2.35
C TRP A 304 2.38 34.52 -2.67
N HIS A 305 3.01 33.38 -2.34
CA HIS A 305 4.43 33.19 -2.62
C HIS A 305 4.77 33.50 -4.09
N GLU A 306 5.89 34.19 -4.34
CA GLU A 306 6.28 34.70 -5.65
C GLU A 306 6.33 33.61 -6.72
N GLU A 307 6.78 32.42 -6.35
CA GLU A 307 6.84 31.26 -7.25
C GLU A 307 5.45 30.87 -7.80
N ILE A 308 4.41 30.91 -6.96
CA ILE A 308 3.04 30.56 -7.37
C ILE A 308 2.47 31.63 -8.29
N ARG A 309 2.64 32.91 -7.91
CA ARG A 309 2.19 34.06 -8.71
C ARG A 309 2.86 34.10 -10.08
N THR A 310 4.18 33.90 -10.11
CA THR A 310 4.98 33.89 -11.33
C THR A 310 4.58 32.72 -12.23
N GLY A 311 4.33 31.53 -11.68
CA GLY A 311 3.83 30.39 -12.44
C GLY A 311 2.50 30.68 -13.13
N LEU A 312 1.51 31.19 -12.37
CA LEU A 312 0.19 31.56 -12.90
C LEU A 312 0.28 32.65 -13.97
N ARG A 313 1.10 33.69 -13.72
CA ARG A 313 1.35 34.77 -14.68
C ARG A 313 1.95 34.27 -15.97
N ASN A 314 3.03 33.49 -15.89
CA ASN A 314 3.75 32.96 -17.06
C ASN A 314 2.86 32.08 -17.93
N TYR A 315 1.97 31.30 -17.31
CA TYR A 315 0.97 30.55 -18.06
C TYR A 315 0.06 31.48 -18.86
N LEU A 316 -0.59 32.44 -18.19
CA LEU A 316 -1.53 33.37 -18.83
C LEU A 316 -0.85 34.25 -19.89
N SER A 317 0.36 34.77 -19.64
CA SER A 317 1.04 35.70 -20.55
C SER A 317 1.76 35.03 -21.71
N THR A 318 2.28 33.82 -21.51
CA THR A 318 3.23 33.20 -22.45
C THR A 318 2.69 31.90 -23.06
N SER A 319 1.92 31.13 -22.29
CA SER A 319 1.42 29.82 -22.74
C SER A 319 0.06 29.90 -23.44
N VAL A 320 -0.69 30.99 -23.24
CA VAL A 320 -1.97 31.27 -23.91
C VAL A 320 -1.78 32.42 -24.93
N PRO A 321 -1.54 32.11 -26.21
CA PRO A 321 -1.36 33.14 -27.23
C PRO A 321 -2.60 34.05 -27.33
N GLY A 322 -2.37 35.37 -27.42
CA GLY A 322 -3.43 36.36 -27.58
C GLY A 322 -4.17 36.73 -26.29
N PHE A 323 -3.71 36.26 -25.12
CA PHE A 323 -4.22 36.73 -23.83
C PHE A 323 -3.51 38.02 -23.40
N ASP A 324 -4.26 39.11 -23.25
CA ASP A 324 -3.74 40.40 -22.78
C ASP A 324 -3.92 40.53 -21.27
N MET A 325 -2.80 40.59 -20.55
CA MET A 325 -2.78 40.69 -19.10
C MET A 325 -3.41 41.99 -18.58
N SER A 326 -3.44 43.06 -19.38
CA SER A 326 -4.08 44.33 -19.00
C SER A 326 -5.61 44.20 -18.91
N LEU A 327 -6.19 43.25 -19.64
CA LEU A 327 -7.64 43.00 -19.72
C LEU A 327 -8.09 41.86 -18.80
N ILE A 328 -7.23 41.35 -17.92
CA ILE A 328 -7.55 40.20 -17.05
C ILE A 328 -8.79 40.42 -16.16
N THR A 329 -9.11 41.67 -15.80
CA THR A 329 -10.29 42.00 -14.98
C THR A 329 -11.59 42.08 -15.80
N LYS A 330 -11.51 41.98 -17.13
CA LYS A 330 -12.65 42.12 -18.04
C LYS A 330 -12.77 40.91 -18.98
N PRO A 331 -13.39 39.80 -18.52
CA PRO A 331 -13.55 38.58 -19.31
C PRO A 331 -14.23 38.79 -20.68
N SER A 332 -15.17 39.74 -20.79
CA SER A 332 -15.88 40.03 -22.05
C SER A 332 -14.98 40.54 -23.17
N GLU A 333 -13.84 41.15 -22.85
CA GLU A 333 -12.92 41.77 -23.81
C GLU A 333 -11.76 40.82 -24.20
N TRP A 334 -11.74 39.58 -23.68
CA TRP A 334 -10.70 38.61 -24.02
C TRP A 334 -10.81 38.13 -25.47
N SER A 335 -9.65 37.90 -26.10
CA SER A 335 -9.59 37.43 -27.47
C SER A 335 -10.22 36.04 -27.62
N GLN A 336 -10.95 35.84 -28.72
CA GLN A 336 -11.53 34.53 -29.04
C GLN A 336 -10.43 33.48 -29.25
N GLU A 337 -9.27 33.89 -29.76
CA GLU A 337 -8.12 33.01 -29.95
C GLU A 337 -7.62 32.46 -28.61
N ALA A 338 -7.44 33.30 -27.58
CA ALA A 338 -7.01 32.83 -26.26
C ALA A 338 -7.98 31.81 -25.66
N ARG A 339 -9.29 32.03 -25.82
CA ARG A 339 -10.33 31.08 -25.39
C ARG A 339 -10.24 29.75 -26.13
N ASN A 340 -10.07 29.79 -27.44
CA ASN A 340 -9.97 28.57 -28.26
C ASN A 340 -8.70 27.78 -27.88
N GLN A 341 -7.56 28.47 -27.73
CA GLN A 341 -6.29 27.88 -27.33
C GLN A 341 -6.40 27.18 -25.96
N HIS A 342 -6.96 27.86 -24.95
CA HIS A 342 -7.22 27.27 -23.63
C HIS A 342 -8.21 26.10 -23.71
N GLY A 343 -9.23 26.22 -24.56
CA GLY A 343 -10.20 25.16 -24.85
C GLY A 343 -9.55 23.86 -25.35
N TYR A 344 -8.54 23.94 -26.22
CA TYR A 344 -7.80 22.77 -26.71
C TYR A 344 -6.94 22.09 -25.62
N LEU A 345 -6.47 22.84 -24.63
CA LEU A 345 -5.70 22.30 -23.51
C LEU A 345 -6.62 21.60 -22.49
N THR A 346 -7.72 22.26 -22.15
CA THR A 346 -8.71 21.72 -21.21
C THR A 346 -9.41 20.47 -21.75
N SER A 347 -9.63 20.39 -23.06
CA SER A 347 -10.28 19.22 -23.68
C SER A 347 -9.51 17.91 -23.50
N GLN A 348 -8.18 17.97 -23.29
CA GLN A 348 -7.34 16.80 -23.01
C GLN A 348 -7.73 16.10 -21.69
N TYR A 349 -8.31 16.84 -20.74
CA TYR A 349 -8.70 16.34 -19.42
C TYR A 349 -10.18 15.94 -19.32
N ASN A 350 -10.99 16.14 -20.37
CA ASN A 350 -12.44 15.85 -20.33
C ASN A 350 -12.76 14.38 -19.98
N ARG A 351 -11.97 13.44 -20.52
CA ARG A 351 -12.13 12.01 -20.23
C ARG A 351 -11.93 11.71 -18.75
N MET A 352 -10.90 12.29 -18.15
CA MET A 352 -10.59 12.15 -16.74
C MET A 352 -11.73 12.73 -15.88
N LEU A 353 -12.17 13.95 -16.21
CA LEU A 353 -13.25 14.62 -15.50
C LEU A 353 -14.56 13.81 -15.52
N SER A 354 -14.93 13.25 -16.68
CA SER A 354 -16.14 12.42 -16.79
C SER A 354 -16.02 11.11 -16.00
N LEU A 355 -14.85 10.46 -16.02
CA LEU A 355 -14.64 9.23 -15.26
C LEU A 355 -14.84 9.43 -13.75
N PHE A 356 -14.24 10.48 -13.17
CA PHE A 356 -14.36 10.75 -11.74
C PHE A 356 -15.73 11.30 -11.34
N SER A 357 -16.30 12.21 -12.15
CA SER A 357 -17.53 12.91 -11.78
C SER A 357 -18.79 12.16 -12.15
N ASP A 358 -18.85 11.52 -13.33
CA ASP A 358 -20.05 10.90 -13.87
C ASP A 358 -20.12 9.40 -13.52
N THR A 359 -19.09 8.64 -13.92
CA THR A 359 -19.04 7.18 -13.78
C THR A 359 -18.82 6.74 -12.33
N TYR A 360 -17.83 7.34 -11.66
CA TYR A 360 -17.38 6.91 -10.34
C TYR A 360 -17.54 7.96 -9.24
N GLY A 361 -18.48 8.90 -9.42
CA GLY A 361 -18.76 9.92 -8.40
C GLY A 361 -19.27 9.36 -7.05
N HIS A 362 -19.62 8.08 -7.00
CA HIS A 362 -19.96 7.37 -5.76
C HIS A 362 -18.74 6.80 -5.02
N VAL A 363 -17.61 6.58 -5.71
CA VAL A 363 -16.34 6.14 -5.10
C VAL A 363 -15.46 7.33 -4.78
N PHE A 364 -15.41 8.33 -5.66
CA PHE A 364 -14.56 9.48 -5.48
C PHE A 364 -15.29 10.60 -4.73
N SER A 365 -14.85 10.85 -3.49
CA SER A 365 -15.42 11.91 -2.65
C SER A 365 -14.89 13.29 -3.04
N SER A 366 -15.71 14.31 -2.83
CA SER A 366 -15.25 15.71 -2.85
C SER A 366 -14.60 16.14 -1.53
N GLY A 367 -14.82 15.39 -0.46
CA GLY A 367 -14.30 15.65 0.89
C GLY A 367 -13.01 14.88 1.19
N ALA A 368 -12.76 14.56 2.46
CA ALA A 368 -11.62 13.75 2.89
C ALA A 368 -11.67 12.30 2.33
N GLY A 369 -12.87 11.73 2.21
CA GLY A 369 -13.07 10.32 1.88
C GLY A 369 -12.97 9.39 3.09
N ASP A 370 -13.54 8.21 2.97
CA ASP A 370 -13.52 7.15 4.00
C ASP A 370 -12.17 6.42 4.06
N ILE A 371 -11.46 6.34 2.93
CA ILE A 371 -10.22 5.57 2.78
C ILE A 371 -9.05 6.52 2.57
N ASP A 372 -8.17 6.52 3.57
CA ASP A 372 -6.81 7.00 3.45
C ASP A 372 -5.86 5.80 3.24
N LEU A 373 -5.21 5.74 2.08
CA LEU A 373 -4.26 4.66 1.80
C LEU A 373 -3.03 4.70 2.70
N ARG A 374 -2.67 5.85 3.27
CA ARG A 374 -1.59 5.93 4.26
C ARG A 374 -2.01 5.24 5.56
N ASP A 375 -3.24 5.46 6.02
CA ASP A 375 -3.81 4.73 7.17
C ASP A 375 -3.84 3.22 6.90
N VAL A 376 -4.24 2.80 5.69
CA VAL A 376 -4.28 1.38 5.33
C VAL A 376 -2.93 0.70 5.50
N VAL A 377 -1.89 1.36 5.01
CA VAL A 377 -0.52 0.83 4.92
C VAL A 377 0.21 0.92 6.27
N HIS A 378 0.01 2.00 7.04
CA HIS A 378 0.72 2.22 8.31
C HIS A 378 0.03 1.60 9.53
N ASN A 379 -1.30 1.52 9.52
CA ASN A 379 -2.11 1.00 10.63
C ASN A 379 -2.69 -0.39 10.34
N ASP A 380 -2.09 -1.13 9.40
CA ASP A 380 -2.42 -2.53 9.11
C ASP A 380 -3.92 -2.76 8.82
N ARG A 381 -4.58 -1.85 8.09
CA ARG A 381 -6.00 -2.03 7.70
C ARG A 381 -6.13 -3.01 6.54
N ILE A 382 -7.36 -3.49 6.33
CA ILE A 382 -7.69 -4.44 5.28
C ILE A 382 -8.44 -3.70 4.18
N LEU A 383 -7.87 -3.65 2.99
CA LEU A 383 -8.46 -2.99 1.83
C LEU A 383 -8.76 -3.99 0.73
N VAL A 384 -10.03 -4.07 0.32
CA VAL A 384 -10.47 -4.84 -0.84
C VAL A 384 -10.81 -3.89 -1.97
N ILE A 385 -10.23 -4.12 -3.15
CA ILE A 385 -10.41 -3.32 -4.36
C ILE A 385 -10.99 -4.23 -5.44
N LEU A 386 -12.21 -3.95 -5.89
CA LEU A 386 -12.89 -4.70 -6.95
C LEU A 386 -12.90 -3.87 -8.23
N ILE A 387 -12.15 -4.30 -9.26
CA ILE A 387 -12.05 -3.62 -10.56
C ILE A 387 -12.81 -4.45 -11.62
N PRO A 388 -14.00 -4.01 -12.09
CA PRO A 388 -14.83 -4.82 -12.99
C PRO A 388 -14.30 -4.78 -14.42
N ALA A 389 -13.32 -5.64 -14.73
CA ALA A 389 -12.73 -5.69 -16.07
C ALA A 389 -13.71 -6.08 -17.18
N LEU A 390 -14.88 -6.65 -16.86
CA LEU A 390 -15.94 -7.00 -17.82
C LEU A 390 -16.96 -5.87 -18.08
N GLU A 391 -17.21 -4.99 -17.10
CA GLU A 391 -18.08 -3.82 -17.29
C GLU A 391 -17.33 -2.70 -18.02
N LEU A 392 -16.00 -2.67 -17.88
CA LEU A 392 -15.15 -1.59 -18.34
C LEU A 392 -14.45 -1.89 -19.66
N SER A 393 -14.09 -0.82 -20.37
CA SER A 393 -13.06 -0.94 -21.39
C SER A 393 -11.72 -1.27 -20.73
N ALA A 394 -10.86 -2.03 -21.42
CA ALA A 394 -9.51 -2.35 -20.92
C ALA A 394 -8.72 -1.10 -20.50
N SER A 395 -8.89 0.01 -21.24
CA SER A 395 -8.24 1.28 -20.93
C SER A 395 -8.71 1.93 -19.61
N GLU A 396 -9.98 1.76 -19.24
CA GLU A 396 -10.52 2.30 -17.98
C GLU A 396 -10.08 1.44 -16.79
N ALA A 397 -10.09 0.11 -16.93
CA ALA A 397 -9.59 -0.80 -15.90
C ALA A 397 -8.10 -0.54 -15.59
N LEU A 398 -7.28 -0.36 -16.62
CA LEU A 398 -5.87 0.04 -16.48
C LEU A 398 -5.72 1.40 -15.79
N THR A 399 -6.61 2.34 -16.08
CA THR A 399 -6.59 3.68 -15.47
C THR A 399 -6.88 3.62 -13.96
N LEU A 400 -7.87 2.83 -13.54
CA LEU A 400 -8.19 2.61 -12.13
C LEU A 400 -7.08 1.84 -11.39
N GLY A 401 -6.51 0.82 -12.02
CA GLY A 401 -5.35 0.09 -11.50
C GLY A 401 -4.12 1.00 -11.33
N ARG A 402 -3.83 1.83 -12.33
CA ARG A 402 -2.75 2.82 -12.27
C ARG A 402 -2.98 3.86 -11.17
N LEU A 403 -4.20 4.35 -10.99
CA LEU A 403 -4.53 5.28 -9.90
C LEU A 403 -4.19 4.67 -8.54
N THR A 404 -4.74 3.50 -8.22
CA THR A 404 -4.53 2.86 -6.89
C THR A 404 -3.07 2.52 -6.63
N THR A 405 -2.40 1.92 -7.63
CA THR A 405 -0.99 1.52 -7.51
C THR A 405 -0.04 2.72 -7.41
N SER A 406 -0.33 3.82 -8.09
CA SER A 406 0.51 5.01 -8.05
C SER A 406 0.40 5.74 -6.72
N GLN A 407 -0.79 5.76 -6.09
CA GLN A 407 -0.95 6.31 -4.75
C GLN A 407 -0.14 5.54 -3.72
N LEU A 408 -0.26 4.21 -3.75
CA LEU A 408 0.53 3.35 -2.88
C LEU A 408 2.02 3.57 -3.11
N ALA A 409 2.45 3.71 -4.37
CA ALA A 409 3.84 3.99 -4.70
C ALA A 409 4.34 5.31 -4.10
N MET A 410 3.53 6.37 -4.20
CA MET A 410 3.86 7.67 -3.63
C MET A 410 4.01 7.58 -2.10
N ILE A 411 3.06 6.93 -1.42
CA ILE A 411 3.09 6.76 0.03
C ILE A 411 4.35 5.99 0.45
N LEU A 412 4.59 4.84 -0.19
CA LEU A 412 5.76 4.00 0.11
C LEU A 412 7.09 4.69 -0.24
N SER A 413 7.11 5.52 -1.30
CA SER A 413 8.29 6.32 -1.65
C SER A 413 8.61 7.38 -0.62
N GLN A 414 7.61 7.95 0.06
CA GLN A 414 7.84 8.89 1.16
C GLN A 414 8.36 8.15 2.40
N ASP A 415 7.87 6.94 2.64
CA ASP A 415 8.29 6.11 3.78
C ASP A 415 9.75 5.62 3.65
N LEU A 416 10.25 5.48 2.42
CA LEU A 416 11.67 5.19 2.12
C LEU A 416 12.62 6.30 2.63
N GLY A 417 12.11 7.49 2.92
CA GLY A 417 12.84 8.59 3.58
C GLY A 417 13.23 9.72 2.63
N GLU A 418 12.95 10.95 3.05
CA GLU A 418 13.31 12.19 2.34
C GLU A 418 14.56 12.86 2.94
N ARG A 419 14.73 12.77 4.27
CA ARG A 419 15.75 13.51 5.02
C ARG A 419 16.94 12.62 5.32
N MET A 420 18.14 13.10 5.00
CA MET A 420 19.40 12.39 5.29
C MET A 420 20.07 12.87 6.59
N GLU A 421 19.67 14.03 7.12
CA GLU A 421 20.27 14.68 8.27
C GLU A 421 19.28 14.81 9.44
N GLY A 422 19.73 14.50 10.66
CA GLY A 422 18.91 14.42 11.86
C GLY A 422 19.09 13.10 12.63
N LYS A 423 18.25 12.85 13.63
CA LYS A 423 18.32 11.63 14.43
C LYS A 423 17.87 10.42 13.62
N ALA A 424 18.58 9.30 13.78
CA ALA A 424 18.26 8.05 13.11
C ALA A 424 16.82 7.58 13.42
N GLU A 425 16.32 7.83 14.63
CA GLU A 425 14.94 7.51 15.02
C GLU A 425 13.89 8.35 14.27
N ASP A 426 14.20 9.59 13.90
CA ASP A 426 13.29 10.46 13.17
C ASP A 426 13.35 10.19 11.66
N ILE A 427 14.53 9.81 11.15
CA ILE A 427 14.80 9.59 9.73
C ILE A 427 14.42 8.18 9.28
N LEU A 428 14.74 7.15 10.07
CA LEU A 428 14.52 5.75 9.70
C LEU A 428 13.06 5.35 9.97
N VAL A 429 12.12 6.08 9.36
CA VAL A 429 10.68 5.78 9.37
C VAL A 429 10.42 4.35 8.91
N ILE A 430 11.21 3.84 7.96
CA ILE A 430 11.22 2.44 7.52
C ILE A 430 11.29 1.45 8.70
N LYS A 431 12.11 1.73 9.72
CA LYS A 431 12.25 0.85 10.88
C LYS A 431 11.04 0.90 11.82
N LYS A 432 10.27 2.00 11.81
CA LYS A 432 9.09 2.16 12.66
C LYS A 432 7.95 1.23 12.24
N PHE A 433 7.76 1.06 10.94
CA PHE A 433 6.67 0.25 10.37
C PHE A 433 7.07 -1.19 10.07
N ARG A 434 8.36 -1.54 10.19
CA ARG A 434 8.83 -2.90 9.95
C ARG A 434 8.51 -3.80 11.14
N ASP A 435 7.62 -4.75 10.92
CA ASP A 435 7.25 -5.77 11.91
C ASP A 435 7.86 -7.15 11.58
N ARG A 436 7.59 -8.14 12.44
CA ARG A 436 7.97 -9.56 12.29
C ARG A 436 7.32 -10.22 11.06
N PHE A 437 6.12 -9.77 10.67
CA PHE A 437 5.34 -10.32 9.56
C PHE A 437 5.19 -9.30 8.44
N PRO A 438 5.07 -9.74 7.16
CA PRO A 438 4.93 -8.82 6.04
C PRO A 438 3.51 -8.31 5.88
N PHE A 439 3.37 -7.09 5.38
CA PHE A 439 2.10 -6.61 4.83
C PHE A 439 1.87 -7.28 3.46
N LEU A 440 0.71 -7.92 3.27
CA LEU A 440 0.41 -8.64 2.02
C LEU A 440 -0.29 -7.74 1.01
N TRP A 441 0.24 -7.69 -0.21
CA TRP A 441 -0.47 -7.11 -1.35
C TRP A 441 -0.77 -8.19 -2.37
N LEU A 442 -2.03 -8.64 -2.38
CA LEU A 442 -2.55 -9.68 -3.24
C LEU A 442 -3.18 -9.05 -4.48
N ALA A 443 -2.57 -9.26 -5.66
CA ALA A 443 -3.07 -8.75 -6.93
C ALA A 443 -3.59 -9.92 -7.78
N ASP A 444 -4.90 -10.20 -7.69
CA ASP A 444 -5.57 -11.20 -8.53
C ASP A 444 -5.88 -10.63 -9.91
N GLU A 445 -5.54 -11.37 -10.95
CA GLU A 445 -5.71 -11.01 -12.36
C GLU A 445 -4.96 -9.72 -12.74
N VAL A 446 -3.72 -9.60 -12.25
CA VAL A 446 -2.90 -8.38 -12.41
C VAL A 446 -2.74 -7.96 -13.88
N GLY A 447 -2.77 -8.90 -14.84
CA GLY A 447 -2.68 -8.58 -16.26
C GLY A 447 -3.77 -7.63 -16.79
N SER A 448 -4.92 -7.56 -16.12
CA SER A 448 -6.04 -6.70 -16.53
C SER A 448 -5.91 -5.24 -16.09
N TYR A 449 -5.09 -4.96 -15.06
CA TYR A 449 -4.94 -3.63 -14.47
C TYR A 449 -3.49 -3.28 -14.12
N TYR A 450 -2.53 -3.97 -14.73
CA TYR A 450 -1.09 -3.78 -14.47
C TYR A 450 -0.66 -2.33 -14.75
N SER A 451 0.25 -1.83 -13.90
CA SER A 451 0.93 -0.56 -14.10
C SER A 451 2.45 -0.74 -13.99
N ASP A 452 3.21 0.04 -14.75
CA ASP A 452 4.68 0.06 -14.67
C ASP A 452 5.20 0.34 -13.25
N THR A 453 4.41 1.08 -12.47
CA THR A 453 4.69 1.40 -11.08
C THR A 453 4.75 0.15 -10.21
N ILE A 454 3.90 -0.86 -10.44
CA ILE A 454 3.96 -2.14 -9.70
C ILE A 454 5.35 -2.79 -9.87
N GLY A 455 5.91 -2.78 -11.08
CA GLY A 455 7.21 -3.38 -11.34
C GLY A 455 8.37 -2.66 -10.66
N GLN A 456 8.31 -1.33 -10.57
CA GLN A 456 9.28 -0.55 -9.81
C GLN A 456 9.16 -0.83 -8.30
N LEU A 457 7.93 -0.89 -7.80
CA LEU A 457 7.66 -1.21 -6.40
C LEU A 457 8.18 -2.59 -6.01
N ALA A 458 8.01 -3.60 -6.87
CA ALA A 458 8.53 -4.96 -6.64
C ALA A 458 10.05 -5.01 -6.43
N THR A 459 10.80 -3.95 -6.77
CA THR A 459 12.24 -3.87 -6.50
C THR A 459 12.54 -3.21 -5.14
N GLN A 460 11.71 -2.26 -4.70
CA GLN A 460 11.99 -1.37 -3.57
C GLN A 460 11.27 -1.77 -2.27
N VAL A 461 10.03 -2.26 -2.36
CA VAL A 461 9.14 -2.49 -1.20
C VAL A 461 9.57 -3.67 -0.34
N ARG A 462 10.50 -4.50 -0.83
CA ARG A 462 11.17 -5.55 -0.03
C ARG A 462 11.80 -4.98 1.25
N SER A 463 12.44 -3.81 1.15
CA SER A 463 13.10 -3.17 2.30
C SER A 463 12.11 -2.66 3.36
N LEU A 464 10.89 -2.36 2.92
CA LEU A 464 9.79 -1.88 3.73
C LEU A 464 8.99 -3.02 4.39
N GLY A 465 9.28 -4.29 4.06
CA GLY A 465 8.58 -5.44 4.64
C GLY A 465 7.27 -5.83 3.94
N TYR A 466 7.10 -5.48 2.67
CA TYR A 466 5.90 -5.82 1.89
C TYR A 466 6.11 -7.10 1.08
N ALA A 467 5.08 -7.94 1.02
CA ALA A 467 5.04 -9.11 0.16
C ALA A 467 4.00 -8.93 -0.93
N LEU A 468 4.46 -8.61 -2.14
CA LEU A 468 3.65 -8.58 -3.35
C LEU A 468 3.40 -10.01 -3.86
N VAL A 469 2.13 -10.35 -4.07
CA VAL A 469 1.68 -11.61 -4.67
C VAL A 469 0.96 -11.28 -5.96
N LEU A 470 1.57 -11.63 -7.09
CA LEU A 470 0.97 -11.43 -8.41
C LEU A 470 0.31 -12.71 -8.88
N ALA A 471 -0.99 -12.66 -9.15
CA ALA A 471 -1.74 -13.80 -9.64
C ALA A 471 -2.24 -13.55 -11.07
N GLY A 472 -1.93 -14.44 -11.99
CA GLY A 472 -2.27 -14.32 -13.42
C GLY A 472 -2.82 -15.63 -13.98
N GLN A 473 -3.69 -15.53 -14.98
CA GLN A 473 -4.14 -16.70 -15.74
C GLN A 473 -3.05 -17.20 -16.70
N ASP A 474 -2.43 -16.26 -17.41
CA ASP A 474 -1.49 -16.53 -18.47
C ASP A 474 -0.42 -15.43 -18.50
N LEU A 475 0.82 -15.86 -18.65
CA LEU A 475 1.99 -15.01 -18.74
C LEU A 475 1.94 -14.13 -19.99
N GLN A 476 1.29 -14.58 -21.07
CA GLN A 476 1.18 -13.79 -22.31
C GLN A 476 0.39 -12.50 -22.09
N LYS A 477 -0.73 -12.55 -21.37
CA LYS A 477 -1.49 -11.34 -20.99
C LYS A 477 -0.64 -10.37 -20.19
N LEU A 478 0.14 -10.91 -19.24
CA LEU A 478 1.06 -10.11 -18.44
C LEU A 478 2.17 -9.49 -19.32
N LYS A 479 2.69 -10.24 -20.30
CA LYS A 479 3.67 -9.76 -21.27
C LYS A 479 3.12 -8.64 -22.15
N THR A 480 1.88 -8.75 -22.60
CA THR A 480 1.21 -7.67 -23.36
C THR A 480 1.07 -6.40 -22.53
N ALA A 481 0.79 -6.53 -21.22
CA ALA A 481 0.64 -5.39 -20.34
C ALA A 481 1.97 -4.76 -19.88
N VAL A 482 3.01 -5.58 -19.64
CA VAL A 482 4.31 -5.13 -19.08
C VAL A 482 5.34 -4.81 -20.16
N GLY A 483 5.26 -5.45 -21.32
CA GLY A 483 6.28 -5.40 -22.37
C GLY A 483 7.63 -5.98 -21.93
N ASP A 484 8.72 -5.36 -22.36
CA ASP A 484 10.09 -5.87 -22.17
C ASP A 484 10.52 -5.97 -20.70
N LYS A 485 9.87 -5.21 -19.80
CA LYS A 485 10.19 -5.19 -18.36
C LYS A 485 9.72 -6.44 -17.61
N LEU A 486 8.95 -7.33 -18.27
CA LEU A 486 8.39 -8.53 -17.65
C LEU A 486 9.47 -9.40 -17.00
N TRP A 487 10.58 -9.61 -17.69
CA TRP A 487 11.65 -10.48 -17.19
C TRP A 487 12.32 -9.92 -15.94
N THR A 488 12.44 -8.60 -15.84
CA THR A 488 12.90 -7.91 -14.64
C THR A 488 11.93 -8.11 -13.49
N LEU A 489 10.62 -7.98 -13.73
CA LEU A 489 9.58 -8.26 -12.75
C LEU A 489 9.66 -9.71 -12.24
N LEU A 490 9.71 -10.70 -13.14
CA LEU A 490 9.80 -12.12 -12.80
C LEU A 490 11.14 -12.49 -12.12
N GLY A 491 12.20 -11.75 -12.41
CA GLY A 491 13.50 -11.87 -11.73
C GLY A 491 13.41 -11.50 -10.25
N ASN A 492 12.53 -10.56 -9.90
CA ASN A 492 12.26 -10.16 -8.51
C ASN A 492 11.28 -11.10 -7.79
N MET A 493 10.58 -12.00 -8.49
CA MET A 493 9.62 -12.96 -7.94
C MET A 493 10.30 -14.29 -7.60
N PHE A 494 10.62 -14.47 -6.32
CA PHE A 494 11.44 -15.60 -5.86
C PHE A 494 10.67 -16.92 -5.77
N THR A 495 9.48 -16.89 -5.18
CA THR A 495 8.64 -18.10 -5.09
C THR A 495 7.66 -18.11 -6.25
N ARG A 496 7.64 -19.21 -7.01
CA ARG A 496 6.79 -19.34 -8.20
C ARG A 496 5.86 -20.52 -8.00
N ILE A 497 4.57 -20.28 -8.17
CA ILE A 497 3.54 -21.27 -7.93
C ILE A 497 2.76 -21.47 -9.23
N PHE A 498 2.69 -22.72 -9.68
CA PHE A 498 2.02 -23.11 -10.90
C PHE A 498 0.86 -24.05 -10.56
N GLY A 499 -0.36 -23.61 -10.82
CA GLY A 499 -1.54 -24.48 -10.78
C GLY A 499 -1.74 -25.17 -12.13
N THR A 500 -2.98 -25.60 -12.39
CA THR A 500 -3.33 -26.20 -13.70
C THR A 500 -3.03 -25.22 -14.83
N ILE A 501 -2.29 -25.69 -15.84
CA ILE A 501 -1.98 -24.96 -17.07
C ILE A 501 -2.40 -25.83 -18.26
N ILE A 502 -3.22 -25.25 -19.15
CA ILE A 502 -3.80 -25.96 -20.31
C ILE A 502 -3.07 -25.62 -21.60
N ASP A 503 -2.43 -24.45 -21.67
CA ASP A 503 -1.76 -23.97 -22.86
C ASP A 503 -0.25 -24.29 -22.81
N PRO A 504 0.31 -25.05 -23.76
CA PRO A 504 1.74 -25.41 -23.79
C PRO A 504 2.67 -24.26 -24.21
N THR A 505 2.19 -23.01 -24.21
CA THR A 505 2.91 -21.83 -24.69
C THR A 505 3.84 -21.24 -23.61
N GLU A 506 3.99 -19.91 -23.58
CA GLU A 506 4.98 -19.18 -22.77
C GLU A 506 4.87 -19.48 -21.27
N THR A 507 3.66 -19.70 -20.74
CA THR A 507 3.45 -20.00 -19.32
C THR A 507 4.02 -21.38 -18.94
N ALA A 508 3.76 -22.40 -19.77
CA ALA A 508 4.31 -23.74 -19.56
C ALA A 508 5.83 -23.77 -19.71
N GLU A 509 6.36 -23.08 -20.73
CA GLU A 509 7.80 -22.93 -20.89
C GLU A 509 8.45 -22.22 -19.70
N PHE A 510 7.82 -21.16 -19.18
CA PHE A 510 8.31 -20.45 -18.01
C PHE A 510 8.32 -21.33 -16.76
N ALA A 511 7.30 -22.18 -16.59
CA ALA A 511 7.26 -23.15 -15.50
C ALA A 511 8.39 -24.18 -15.60
N ALA A 512 8.58 -24.78 -16.79
CA ALA A 512 9.65 -25.75 -17.04
C ALA A 512 11.05 -25.13 -16.87
N LYS A 513 11.28 -23.94 -17.43
CA LYS A 513 12.56 -23.19 -17.30
C LYS A 513 12.82 -22.78 -15.84
N SER A 514 11.78 -22.41 -15.09
CA SER A 514 11.90 -22.06 -13.66
C SER A 514 12.24 -23.27 -12.80
N ALA A 515 11.63 -24.42 -13.07
CA ALA A 515 11.89 -25.68 -12.37
C ALA A 515 13.30 -26.24 -12.68
N GLY A 516 13.77 -26.01 -13.91
CA GLY A 516 15.04 -26.53 -14.41
C GLY A 516 14.90 -27.95 -14.97
N MET A 517 16.03 -28.45 -15.48
CA MET A 517 16.13 -29.79 -16.06
C MET A 517 16.74 -30.79 -15.06
N GLU A 518 16.46 -32.06 -15.28
CA GLU A 518 17.09 -33.18 -14.58
C GLU A 518 17.47 -34.29 -15.56
N TYR A 519 18.55 -34.99 -15.25
CA TYR A 519 19.00 -36.13 -16.04
C TYR A 519 18.29 -37.39 -15.54
N GLN A 520 17.43 -37.95 -16.37
CA GLN A 520 16.73 -39.20 -16.09
C GLN A 520 17.35 -40.34 -16.88
N ALA A 521 17.67 -41.43 -16.17
CA ALA A 521 18.04 -42.70 -16.76
C ALA A 521 16.76 -43.40 -17.25
N ILE A 522 16.58 -43.45 -18.57
CA ILE A 522 15.42 -44.08 -19.21
C ILE A 522 15.88 -45.36 -19.88
N GLN A 523 15.09 -46.41 -19.71
CA GLN A 523 15.32 -47.64 -20.43
C GLN A 523 14.69 -47.56 -21.82
N ASP A 524 15.50 -47.66 -22.86
CA ASP A 524 15.12 -47.33 -24.23
C ASP A 524 14.28 -48.44 -24.90
N SER A 525 14.35 -49.66 -24.38
CA SER A 525 13.56 -50.79 -24.87
C SER A 525 13.21 -51.80 -23.76
N MET A 526 12.09 -52.48 -23.96
CA MET A 526 11.73 -53.71 -23.24
C MET A 526 11.58 -54.81 -24.27
N GLU A 527 12.25 -55.94 -24.07
CA GLU A 527 12.09 -57.10 -24.95
C GLU A 527 10.95 -57.98 -24.43
N TYR A 528 9.98 -58.25 -25.29
CA TYR A 528 8.94 -59.23 -24.99
C TYR A 528 9.51 -60.64 -25.12
N ARG A 529 9.73 -61.32 -24.00
CA ARG A 529 10.14 -62.73 -23.97
C ARG A 529 8.89 -63.60 -23.95
N ALA A 530 8.59 -64.24 -25.08
CA ALA A 530 7.51 -65.21 -25.17
C ALA A 530 7.90 -66.50 -24.41
N GLY A 531 7.24 -66.77 -23.29
CA GLY A 531 7.34 -68.03 -22.55
C GLY A 531 6.22 -69.01 -22.91
N ALA A 532 6.39 -70.29 -22.56
CA ALA A 532 5.39 -71.34 -22.83
C ALA A 532 4.06 -71.15 -22.08
N ILE A 533 4.04 -70.33 -21.01
CA ILE A 533 2.83 -69.93 -20.29
C ILE A 533 2.93 -68.43 -19.99
N GLY A 534 2.40 -67.61 -20.90
CA GLY A 534 2.42 -66.14 -20.81
C GLY A 534 3.78 -65.53 -21.15
N GLY A 535 3.79 -64.47 -21.94
CA GLY A 535 5.02 -63.71 -22.21
C GLY A 535 5.25 -62.63 -21.15
N SER A 536 6.51 -62.45 -20.78
CA SER A 536 6.95 -61.40 -19.85
C SER A 536 7.78 -60.37 -20.61
N TYR A 537 7.52 -59.09 -20.38
CA TYR A 537 8.45 -58.04 -20.78
C TYR A 537 9.67 -58.11 -19.86
N ALA A 538 10.86 -58.24 -20.44
CA ALA A 538 12.13 -58.30 -19.72
C ALA A 538 13.00 -57.12 -20.13
N ASP A 539 13.74 -56.59 -19.16
CA ASP A 539 14.55 -55.40 -19.35
C ASP A 539 15.82 -55.70 -20.15
N THR A 540 16.07 -54.91 -21.19
CA THR A 540 17.20 -55.12 -22.13
C THR A 540 18.54 -54.58 -21.59
N GLY A 541 18.58 -54.13 -20.32
CA GLY A 541 19.80 -53.65 -19.65
C GLY A 541 20.43 -52.38 -20.22
N ARG A 542 19.88 -51.80 -21.30
CA ARG A 542 20.37 -50.58 -21.93
C ARG A 542 19.65 -49.37 -21.34
N VAL A 543 20.41 -48.59 -20.56
CA VAL A 543 19.94 -47.35 -19.93
C VAL A 543 20.54 -46.16 -20.67
N THR A 544 19.68 -45.27 -21.16
CA THR A 544 20.09 -44.02 -21.80
C THR A 544 19.77 -42.87 -20.85
N VAL A 545 20.75 -42.01 -20.57
CA VAL A 545 20.52 -40.80 -19.77
C VAL A 545 19.99 -39.71 -20.70
N GLN A 546 18.79 -39.21 -20.44
CA GLN A 546 18.17 -38.12 -21.18
C GLN A 546 17.90 -36.94 -20.25
N GLU A 547 18.12 -35.72 -20.76
CA GLU A 547 17.74 -34.50 -20.07
C GLU A 547 16.23 -34.27 -20.23
N LYS A 548 15.51 -34.12 -19.12
CA LYS A 548 14.07 -33.85 -19.09
C LYS A 548 13.74 -32.71 -18.13
N PRO A 549 12.66 -31.96 -18.38
CA PRO A 549 12.18 -30.94 -17.44
C PRO A 549 11.71 -31.60 -16.14
N LYS A 550 12.09 -31.03 -14.99
CA LYS A 550 11.61 -31.49 -13.67
C LYS A 550 10.10 -31.36 -13.51
N LEU A 551 9.51 -30.42 -14.24
CA LEU A 551 8.09 -30.13 -14.28
C LEU A 551 7.62 -30.19 -15.74
N PRO A 552 7.24 -31.37 -16.24
CA PRO A 552 6.75 -31.52 -17.60
C PRO A 552 5.35 -30.90 -17.75
N PHE A 553 5.03 -30.45 -18.96
CA PHE A 553 3.73 -29.85 -19.27
C PHE A 553 2.56 -30.79 -18.98
N ASP A 554 2.69 -32.08 -19.33
CA ASP A 554 1.65 -33.08 -19.07
C ASP A 554 1.29 -33.18 -17.59
N GLU A 555 2.25 -32.95 -16.68
CA GLU A 555 1.98 -32.92 -15.24
C GLU A 555 1.15 -31.69 -14.87
N LEU A 556 1.50 -30.51 -15.39
CA LEU A 556 0.78 -29.26 -15.14
C LEU A 556 -0.65 -29.32 -15.68
N GLN A 557 -0.87 -30.01 -16.79
CA GLN A 557 -2.20 -30.22 -17.38
C GLN A 557 -3.04 -31.20 -16.56
N ALA A 558 -2.41 -32.19 -15.92
CA ALA A 558 -3.07 -33.21 -15.11
C ALA A 558 -3.40 -32.77 -13.68
N LEU A 559 -2.98 -31.57 -13.24
CA LEU A 559 -3.28 -31.05 -11.90
C LEU A 559 -4.79 -30.82 -11.72
N ASN A 560 -5.33 -31.36 -10.62
CA ASN A 560 -6.71 -31.05 -10.21
C ASN A 560 -6.80 -29.65 -9.58
N GLN A 561 -8.03 -29.16 -9.42
CA GLN A 561 -8.28 -27.91 -8.70
C GLN A 561 -7.68 -27.95 -7.29
N GLY A 562 -6.92 -26.92 -6.93
CA GLY A 562 -6.22 -26.83 -5.64
C GLY A 562 -4.89 -27.61 -5.56
N GLU A 563 -4.56 -28.42 -6.57
CA GLU A 563 -3.22 -29.00 -6.71
C GLU A 563 -2.30 -28.07 -7.49
N GLN A 564 -1.03 -28.01 -7.08
CA GLN A 564 -0.05 -27.10 -7.63
C GLN A 564 1.38 -27.63 -7.54
N ALA A 565 2.26 -26.99 -8.29
CA ALA A 565 3.71 -27.17 -8.22
C ALA A 565 4.36 -25.85 -7.81
N THR A 566 4.97 -25.83 -6.64
CA THR A 566 5.72 -24.69 -6.11
C THR A 566 7.21 -24.86 -6.43
N VAL A 567 7.76 -23.93 -7.19
CA VAL A 567 9.21 -23.83 -7.42
C VAL A 567 9.82 -22.93 -6.36
N PHE A 568 10.66 -23.52 -5.50
CA PHE A 568 11.33 -22.84 -4.41
C PHE A 568 12.82 -23.17 -4.43
N LYS A 569 13.70 -22.16 -4.55
CA LYS A 569 15.16 -22.34 -4.67
C LYS A 569 15.60 -23.35 -5.76
N GLY A 570 14.85 -23.47 -6.85
CA GLY A 570 15.12 -24.43 -7.94
C GLY A 570 14.73 -25.88 -7.63
N ALA A 571 14.12 -26.14 -6.47
CA ALA A 571 13.43 -27.40 -6.16
C ALA A 571 11.94 -27.28 -6.54
N VAL A 572 11.37 -28.36 -7.07
CA VAL A 572 9.94 -28.46 -7.39
C VAL A 572 9.27 -29.20 -6.26
N ILE A 573 8.36 -28.52 -5.56
CA ILE A 573 7.55 -29.08 -4.48
C ILE A 573 6.14 -29.28 -5.03
N ARG A 574 5.69 -30.52 -5.06
CA ARG A 574 4.34 -30.89 -5.52
C ARG A 574 3.40 -30.82 -4.33
N ASN A 575 2.46 -29.89 -4.34
CA ASN A 575 1.68 -29.56 -3.15
C ASN A 575 0.22 -29.23 -3.44
N ASN A 576 -0.59 -29.30 -2.39
CA ASN A 576 -1.94 -28.78 -2.38
C ASN A 576 -1.93 -27.41 -1.71
N ALA A 577 -2.75 -26.49 -2.20
CA ALA A 577 -2.94 -25.19 -1.57
C ALA A 577 -3.74 -25.31 -0.25
N LEU A 578 -3.52 -24.37 0.66
CA LEU A 578 -4.44 -24.13 1.76
C LEU A 578 -5.82 -23.77 1.19
N TYR A 579 -6.85 -24.50 1.63
CA TYR A 579 -8.24 -24.30 1.23
C TYR A 579 -9.11 -24.10 2.47
N ILE A 580 -10.06 -23.17 2.38
CA ILE A 580 -11.03 -22.86 3.43
C ILE A 580 -12.40 -23.19 2.85
N ALA A 581 -13.11 -24.14 3.47
CA ALA A 581 -14.45 -24.52 3.03
C ALA A 581 -15.41 -23.32 3.14
N ASP A 582 -16.41 -23.25 2.26
CA ASP A 582 -17.34 -22.12 2.22
C ASP A 582 -18.11 -21.94 3.54
N ASP A 583 -18.46 -23.03 4.22
CA ASP A 583 -19.11 -23.02 5.54
C ASP A 583 -18.23 -22.36 6.64
N ASP A 584 -16.90 -22.50 6.51
CA ASP A 584 -15.92 -21.90 7.42
C ASP A 584 -15.47 -20.50 6.97
N LYS A 585 -15.67 -20.17 5.69
CA LYS A 585 -15.22 -18.94 5.07
C LYS A 585 -16.29 -17.86 5.12
N ILE A 586 -17.50 -18.19 4.69
CA ILE A 586 -18.62 -17.26 4.52
C ILE A 586 -19.46 -17.27 5.81
N THR A 587 -19.96 -16.09 6.20
CA THR A 587 -20.86 -15.95 7.33
C THR A 587 -22.32 -16.04 6.88
N ASP A 588 -23.17 -16.61 7.72
CA ASP A 588 -24.63 -16.64 7.55
C ASP A 588 -25.31 -15.29 7.88
N LYS A 589 -24.55 -14.37 8.47
CA LYS A 589 -25.03 -13.06 8.93
C LYS A 589 -24.87 -11.97 7.88
N ASP A 590 -25.60 -10.88 8.06
CA ASP A 590 -25.42 -9.68 7.24
C ASP A 590 -23.99 -9.13 7.35
N VAL A 591 -23.33 -9.01 6.20
CA VAL A 591 -22.08 -8.25 6.05
C VAL A 591 -22.43 -6.78 5.80
N ARG A 592 -21.76 -5.86 6.50
CA ARG A 592 -21.97 -4.41 6.36
C ARG A 592 -20.65 -3.73 6.03
N ILE A 593 -20.72 -2.73 5.16
CA ILE A 593 -19.59 -1.85 4.85
C ILE A 593 -19.51 -0.77 5.94
N ASN A 594 -18.32 -0.59 6.52
CA ASN A 594 -18.05 0.44 7.52
C ASN A 594 -18.27 1.84 6.94
N ARG A 595 -18.86 2.74 7.71
CA ARG A 595 -19.15 4.13 7.29
C ARG A 595 -18.54 5.10 8.25
N PHE A 596 -17.88 6.11 7.72
CA PHE A 596 -17.20 7.12 8.51
C PHE A 596 -17.97 8.42 8.45
N VAL A 597 -17.86 9.19 9.53
CA VAL A 597 -18.38 10.54 9.60
C VAL A 597 -17.26 11.47 9.18
N GLU A 598 -17.51 12.29 8.18
CA GLU A 598 -16.56 13.32 7.78
C GLU A 598 -16.56 14.42 8.85
N VAL A 599 -15.37 14.72 9.37
CA VAL A 599 -15.16 15.77 10.38
C VAL A 599 -14.30 16.85 9.74
N GLU A 600 -14.86 18.04 9.60
CA GLU A 600 -14.15 19.20 9.06
C GLU A 600 -13.16 19.78 10.06
N TRP A 601 -12.10 20.40 9.56
CA TRP A 601 -11.19 21.17 10.38
C TRP A 601 -11.93 22.36 10.98
N PRO A 602 -11.71 22.67 12.28
CA PRO A 602 -12.32 23.85 12.87
C PRO A 602 -11.78 25.09 12.18
N THR A 603 -12.66 25.94 11.65
CA THR A 603 -12.25 27.16 10.96
C THR A 603 -11.60 28.13 11.95
N TYR A 604 -10.69 28.98 11.46
CA TYR A 604 -10.10 30.03 12.29
C TYR A 604 -11.17 30.87 12.99
N ASP A 605 -12.27 31.17 12.30
CA ASP A 605 -13.40 31.92 12.86
C ASP A 605 -14.11 31.14 13.99
N SER A 606 -14.34 29.84 13.82
CA SER A 606 -14.90 29.00 14.88
C SER A 606 -13.98 28.93 16.10
N LEU A 607 -12.66 28.81 15.87
CA LEU A 607 -11.66 28.79 16.94
C LEU A 607 -11.50 30.15 17.63
N SER A 608 -11.64 31.24 16.87
CA SER A 608 -11.54 32.62 17.37
C SER A 608 -12.70 32.94 18.31
N HIS A 609 -13.91 32.47 17.97
CA HIS A 609 -15.09 32.53 18.82
C HIS A 609 -14.95 31.71 20.11
N LEU A 610 -14.32 30.53 20.03
CA LEU A 610 -14.07 29.68 21.21
C LEU A 610 -12.98 30.23 22.14
N LEU A 611 -11.99 30.96 21.61
CA LEU A 611 -10.84 31.47 22.37
C LEU A 611 -10.47 32.92 21.99
N PRO A 612 -11.36 33.90 22.25
CA PRO A 612 -11.16 35.30 21.84
C PRO A 612 -9.90 35.93 22.44
N ALA A 613 -9.49 35.51 23.63
CA ALA A 613 -8.26 35.99 24.29
C ALA A 613 -6.97 35.61 23.53
N LYS A 614 -6.95 34.51 22.76
CA LYS A 614 -5.77 34.10 21.97
C LYS A 614 -5.65 34.85 20.65
N VAL A 615 -6.76 35.32 20.09
CA VAL A 615 -6.80 36.15 18.86
C VAL A 615 -6.08 37.48 19.08
N ARG A 616 -6.18 38.04 20.29
CA ARG A 616 -5.47 39.27 20.68
C ARG A 616 -3.94 39.15 20.68
N ARG A 617 -3.41 37.92 20.67
CA ARG A 617 -1.95 37.63 20.64
C ARG A 617 -1.42 37.28 19.26
N ASP A 618 -2.27 37.31 18.23
CA ASP A 618 -1.83 36.98 16.88
C ASP A 618 -0.85 38.05 16.36
N ARG A 619 0.17 37.63 15.60
CA ARG A 619 1.19 38.57 15.10
C ARG A 619 0.51 39.50 14.07
N PRO A 620 0.64 40.83 14.18
CA PRO A 620 0.08 41.74 13.20
C PRO A 620 0.62 41.38 11.80
N ARG A 621 -0.27 41.20 10.82
CA ARG A 621 0.13 40.86 9.45
C ARG A 621 1.03 41.97 8.89
N PRO A 622 2.08 41.65 8.12
CA PRO A 622 2.97 42.66 7.52
C PRO A 622 2.24 43.75 6.75
N ALA A 623 1.13 43.44 6.08
CA ALA A 623 0.29 44.43 5.40
C ALA A 623 -0.39 45.41 6.37
N SER A 624 -0.88 44.93 7.51
CA SER A 624 -1.44 45.77 8.57
C SER A 624 -0.36 46.65 9.20
N ILE A 625 0.83 46.10 9.43
CA ILE A 625 2.00 46.85 9.88
C ILE A 625 2.37 47.92 8.84
N ASN A 626 2.47 47.56 7.57
CA ASN A 626 2.80 48.49 6.48
C ASN A 626 1.76 49.59 6.31
N ARG A 627 0.46 49.28 6.46
CA ARG A 627 -0.61 50.29 6.48
C ARG A 627 -0.48 51.23 7.66
N ILE A 628 -0.27 50.69 8.86
CA ILE A 628 -0.05 51.48 10.07
C ILE A 628 1.19 52.37 9.89
N MET A 629 2.30 51.80 9.40
CA MET A 629 3.54 52.53 9.11
C MET A 629 3.36 53.58 8.01
N ALA A 630 2.52 53.34 7.00
CA ALA A 630 2.19 54.32 5.97
C ALA A 630 1.34 55.48 6.52
N ILE A 631 0.44 55.19 7.47
CA ILE A 631 -0.34 56.21 8.19
C ILE A 631 0.58 57.02 9.12
N VAL A 632 1.48 56.36 9.85
CA VAL A 632 2.49 56.99 10.74
C VAL A 632 3.47 57.85 9.95
N LYS A 633 3.89 57.43 8.75
CA LYS A 633 4.78 58.21 7.88
C LYS A 633 4.09 59.37 7.14
N ASN A 634 2.77 59.54 7.29
CA ASN A 634 2.04 60.60 6.61
C ASN A 634 2.08 61.90 7.43
N ASP A 635 3.07 62.76 7.15
CA ASP A 635 3.33 64.05 7.82
C ASP A 635 2.16 65.06 7.76
N LYS A 636 1.12 64.78 6.96
CA LYS A 636 -0.07 65.64 6.85
C LYS A 636 -1.10 65.41 7.95
N ILE A 637 -0.97 64.34 8.71
CA ILE A 637 -1.82 64.05 9.86
C ILE A 637 -1.12 64.66 11.09
N ARG A 638 -1.79 65.53 11.84
CA ARG A 638 -1.27 65.99 13.14
C ARG A 638 -1.26 64.80 14.09
N HIS A 639 -0.09 64.20 14.29
CA HIS A 639 0.05 63.05 15.18
C HIS A 639 -0.20 63.47 16.64
N ALA A 640 -0.94 62.64 17.38
CA ALA A 640 -0.87 62.65 18.83
C ALA A 640 0.57 62.25 19.25
N PRO A 641 1.13 62.78 20.35
CA PRO A 641 2.45 62.38 20.83
C PRO A 641 2.55 60.86 20.98
N ASP A 642 3.68 60.26 20.58
CA ASP A 642 3.88 58.80 20.51
C ASP A 642 3.60 58.04 21.83
N SER A 643 3.57 58.74 22.96
CA SER A 643 3.28 58.20 24.29
C SER A 643 1.95 58.64 24.90
N MET A 644 1.06 59.31 24.14
CA MET A 644 -0.20 59.82 24.66
C MET A 644 -1.18 58.66 24.95
N ILE A 645 -1.40 58.36 26.23
CA ILE A 645 -2.44 57.42 26.67
C ILE A 645 -3.67 58.22 27.05
N ILE A 646 -4.78 57.98 26.34
CA ILE A 646 -6.09 58.53 26.68
C ILE A 646 -6.84 57.47 27.49
N GLN A 647 -7.03 57.72 28.77
CA GLN A 647 -7.87 56.90 29.63
C GLN A 647 -9.28 57.49 29.65
N ASP A 648 -10.22 56.75 29.07
CA ASP A 648 -11.64 56.97 29.21
C ASP A 648 -12.17 56.05 30.32
N GLY A 649 -12.54 56.63 31.46
CA GLY A 649 -13.06 55.87 32.59
C GLY A 649 -14.40 55.19 32.30
N VAL A 650 -15.21 55.75 31.40
CA VAL A 650 -16.48 55.17 30.97
C VAL A 650 -16.22 53.96 30.09
N LEU A 651 -15.35 54.10 29.09
CA LEU A 651 -14.99 52.99 28.21
C LEU A 651 -14.30 51.85 28.99
N TYR A 652 -13.44 52.18 29.95
CA TYR A 652 -12.77 51.19 30.80
C TYR A 652 -13.78 50.38 31.61
N ALA A 653 -14.71 51.04 32.30
CA ALA A 653 -15.72 50.36 33.11
C ALA A 653 -16.66 49.48 32.27
N ILE A 654 -17.09 49.97 31.10
CA ILE A 654 -17.91 49.17 30.18
C ILE A 654 -17.13 47.96 29.66
N ALA A 655 -15.86 48.13 29.30
CA ALA A 655 -15.02 47.06 28.80
C ALA A 655 -14.74 46.00 29.86
N ASP A 656 -14.49 46.41 31.10
CA ASP A 656 -14.26 45.51 32.24
C ASP A 656 -15.51 44.69 32.56
N GLU A 657 -16.67 45.33 32.67
CA GLU A 657 -17.95 44.64 32.91
C GLU A 657 -18.34 43.72 31.75
N ALA A 658 -18.13 44.16 30.50
CA ALA A 658 -18.37 43.33 29.33
C ALA A 658 -17.44 42.10 29.31
N MET A 659 -16.18 42.27 29.71
CA MET A 659 -15.21 41.18 29.80
C MET A 659 -15.55 40.23 30.95
N TYR A 660 -16.07 40.72 32.07
CA TYR A 660 -16.62 39.90 33.15
C TYR A 660 -17.78 39.01 32.65
N PHE A 661 -18.72 39.58 31.86
CA PHE A 661 -19.80 38.79 31.27
C PHE A 661 -19.32 37.70 30.32
N ASP A 662 -18.24 37.96 29.58
CA ASP A 662 -17.73 37.04 28.56
C ASP A 662 -16.79 35.96 29.14
N GLU A 663 -16.03 36.28 30.20
CA GLU A 663 -14.96 35.40 30.70
C GLU A 663 -15.23 34.78 32.08
N VAL A 664 -16.05 35.40 32.92
CA VAL A 664 -16.21 35.02 34.34
C VAL A 664 -17.64 34.60 34.67
N ALA A 665 -18.66 35.22 34.05
CA ALA A 665 -20.05 34.96 34.37
C ALA A 665 -20.49 33.53 33.97
N PRO A 666 -20.97 32.69 34.90
CA PRO A 666 -21.41 31.32 34.61
C PRO A 666 -22.63 31.26 33.68
N THR A 667 -23.48 32.28 33.75
CA THR A 667 -24.66 32.48 32.91
C THR A 667 -24.67 33.93 32.44
N PRO A 668 -24.18 34.24 31.23
CA PRO A 668 -24.12 35.61 30.75
C PRO A 668 -25.53 36.20 30.60
N PRO A 669 -25.71 37.51 30.85
CA PRO A 669 -26.99 38.18 30.68
C PRO A 669 -27.45 38.13 29.21
N ASN A 670 -28.77 38.05 29.00
CA ASN A 670 -29.32 38.09 27.64
C ASN A 670 -29.06 39.45 26.96
N THR A 671 -29.23 39.55 25.64
CA THR A 671 -28.87 40.75 24.86
C THR A 671 -29.47 42.04 25.42
N VAL A 672 -30.73 41.99 25.89
CA VAL A 672 -31.44 43.16 26.44
C VAL A 672 -30.90 43.52 27.82
N GLN A 673 -30.69 42.52 28.68
CA GLN A 673 -30.12 42.70 30.03
C GLN A 673 -28.70 43.23 29.97
N ARG A 674 -27.87 42.66 29.08
CA ARG A 674 -26.49 43.10 28.83
C ARG A 674 -26.46 44.55 28.38
N ALA A 675 -27.27 44.91 27.37
CA ALA A 675 -27.35 46.28 26.89
C ALA A 675 -27.82 47.25 27.99
N THR A 676 -28.82 46.86 28.78
CA THR A 676 -29.35 47.69 29.88
C THR A 676 -28.32 47.90 30.98
N GLN A 677 -27.62 46.83 31.39
CA GLN A 677 -26.58 46.91 32.42
C GLN A 677 -25.39 47.76 31.97
N LEU A 678 -24.85 47.49 30.77
CA LEU A 678 -23.74 48.28 30.23
C LEU A 678 -24.12 49.74 30.03
N LEU A 679 -25.34 50.04 29.58
CA LEU A 679 -25.82 51.42 29.44
C LEU A 679 -26.01 52.09 30.80
N SER A 680 -26.53 51.38 31.80
CA SER A 680 -26.70 51.91 33.16
C SER A 680 -25.35 52.19 33.82
N LEU A 681 -24.37 51.31 33.63
CA LEU A 681 -23.00 51.48 34.10
C LEU A 681 -22.34 52.66 33.39
N ALA A 682 -22.48 52.74 32.06
CA ALA A 682 -22.01 53.87 31.27
C ALA A 682 -22.56 55.19 31.79
N ALA A 683 -23.87 55.27 32.04
CA ALA A 683 -24.52 56.47 32.56
C ALA A 683 -24.03 56.83 33.98
N ALA A 684 -23.87 55.84 34.87
CA ALA A 684 -23.37 56.05 36.23
C ALA A 684 -21.93 56.61 36.21
N VAL A 685 -21.03 55.93 35.49
CA VAL A 685 -19.62 56.32 35.41
C VAL A 685 -19.45 57.64 34.65
N LEU A 686 -20.28 57.92 33.65
CA LEU A 686 -20.27 59.20 32.94
C LEU A 686 -20.73 60.35 33.84
N THR A 687 -21.66 60.09 34.77
CA THR A 687 -22.11 61.08 35.76
C THR A 687 -20.99 61.38 36.77
N GLU A 688 -20.25 60.35 37.19
CA GLU A 688 -19.14 60.46 38.14
C GLU A 688 -17.91 61.15 37.52
N THR A 689 -17.50 60.72 36.33
CA THR A 689 -16.34 61.26 35.60
C THR A 689 -16.65 62.58 34.88
N ARG A 690 -17.92 62.96 34.77
CA ARG A 690 -18.45 64.08 33.97
C ARG A 690 -17.99 64.03 32.50
N GLY A 691 -17.74 62.83 31.97
CA GLY A 691 -17.25 62.62 30.62
C GLY A 691 -15.85 63.21 30.35
N ARG A 692 -15.03 63.42 31.39
CA ARG A 692 -13.66 63.91 31.23
C ARG A 692 -12.71 62.76 31.00
N TYR A 693 -11.97 62.83 29.90
CA TYR A 693 -10.85 61.94 29.62
C TYR A 693 -9.63 62.34 30.45
N ARG A 694 -8.89 61.36 30.94
CA ARG A 694 -7.59 61.58 31.55
C ARG A 694 -6.52 61.29 30.51
N VAL A 695 -5.65 62.27 30.26
CA VAL A 695 -4.53 62.12 29.34
C VAL A 695 -3.28 61.95 30.16
N GLU A 696 -2.56 60.86 29.92
CA GLU A 696 -1.25 60.61 30.49
C GLU A 696 -0.20 60.67 29.39
N TYR A 697 0.92 61.32 29.71
CA TYR A 697 2.12 61.33 28.88
C TYR A 697 3.22 60.61 29.65
N PRO A 698 3.18 59.26 29.75
CA PRO A 698 4.30 58.51 30.30
C PRO A 698 5.58 58.89 29.53
N GLU A 699 6.57 59.42 30.24
CA GLU A 699 7.93 59.43 29.72
C GLU A 699 8.34 57.96 29.56
N PRO A 700 8.83 57.53 28.38
CA PRO A 700 9.35 56.19 28.24
C PRO A 700 10.50 56.04 29.23
N GLU A 701 10.30 55.26 30.30
CA GLU A 701 11.42 54.81 31.11
C GLU A 701 12.42 54.15 30.17
N LYS A 702 13.64 54.70 30.11
CA LYS A 702 14.74 53.99 29.46
C LYS A 702 14.82 52.65 30.16
N LEU A 703 14.47 51.58 29.45
CA LEU A 703 14.77 50.21 29.84
C LEU A 703 16.29 50.07 29.94
N SER A 704 16.85 50.51 31.06
CA SER A 704 18.21 50.17 31.46
C SER A 704 18.11 48.81 32.13
N VAL A 705 18.24 47.76 31.33
CA VAL A 705 18.52 46.44 31.88
C VAL A 705 19.85 46.57 32.61
N LYS A 706 19.84 46.40 33.94
CA LYS A 706 21.09 46.37 34.73
C LYS A 706 21.98 45.30 34.10
N LYS A 707 23.28 45.57 33.96
CA LYS A 707 24.22 44.63 33.33
C LYS A 707 24.10 43.22 33.94
N ASP A 708 23.92 43.14 35.26
CA ASP A 708 23.68 41.90 36.00
C ASP A 708 22.38 41.18 35.61
N GLU A 709 21.32 41.90 35.26
CA GLU A 709 20.08 41.30 34.74
C GLU A 709 20.21 40.86 33.29
N LEU A 710 21.02 41.56 32.49
CA LEU A 710 21.35 41.18 31.12
C LEU A 710 22.24 39.94 31.09
N GLU A 711 23.19 39.83 32.03
CA GLU A 711 24.01 38.64 32.28
C GLU A 711 23.16 37.48 32.81
N LYS A 712 22.20 37.71 33.72
CA LYS A 712 21.20 36.70 34.12
C LYS A 712 20.34 36.26 32.94
N TYR A 713 19.88 37.16 32.08
CA TYR A 713 19.09 36.84 30.89
C TYR A 713 19.90 36.07 29.84
N GLN A 714 21.19 36.42 29.66
CA GLN A 714 22.11 35.64 28.83
C GLN A 714 22.35 34.25 29.41
N HIS A 715 22.44 34.09 30.73
CA HIS A 715 22.51 32.79 31.37
C HIS A 715 21.20 31.99 31.22
N ILE A 716 20.02 32.63 31.22
CA ILE A 716 18.73 31.97 30.96
C ILE A 716 18.63 31.51 29.49
N HIS A 717 19.10 32.31 28.53
CA HIS A 717 19.12 31.90 27.12
C HIS A 717 20.22 30.87 26.82
N GLN A 718 21.40 30.97 27.42
CA GLN A 718 22.42 29.93 27.33
C GLN A 718 21.95 28.65 28.01
N SER A 719 21.31 28.69 29.17
CA SER A 719 20.75 27.48 29.81
C SER A 719 19.55 26.90 29.06
N ALA A 720 18.73 27.71 28.38
CA ALA A 720 17.66 27.21 27.50
C ALA A 720 18.21 26.55 26.21
N VAL A 721 19.32 27.08 25.66
CA VAL A 721 20.04 26.47 24.53
C VAL A 721 20.83 25.23 24.98
N THR A 722 21.36 25.21 26.21
CA THR A 722 22.09 24.05 26.76
C THR A 722 21.14 22.96 27.27
N GLN A 723 19.95 23.29 27.80
CA GLN A 723 18.90 22.31 28.12
C GLN A 723 18.26 21.68 26.87
N GLN A 724 18.28 22.37 25.72
CA GLN A 724 17.99 21.73 24.44
C GLN A 724 19.11 20.79 23.96
N ALA A 725 20.35 20.93 24.46
CA ALA A 725 21.47 20.05 24.15
C ALA A 725 21.58 18.86 25.13
N ASP A 726 21.32 19.06 26.42
CA ASP A 726 21.46 18.04 27.48
C ASP A 726 20.15 17.27 27.78
N GLY A 727 19.06 17.55 27.07
CA GLY A 727 17.83 16.75 27.09
C GLY A 727 17.93 15.39 26.38
N PHE A 728 19.12 15.02 25.89
CA PHE A 728 19.43 13.70 25.33
C PHE A 728 20.43 12.95 26.21
N SER A 729 20.01 12.57 27.42
CA SER A 729 20.42 11.31 28.02
C SER A 729 19.31 10.78 28.93
N TYR A 730 18.56 9.79 28.45
CA TYR A 730 18.36 8.47 29.07
C TYR A 730 17.58 7.59 28.10
#